data_AF-A0A0D7AQV5-F1
#
_entry.id   AF-A0A0D7AQV5-F1
#
_cell.length_a   1.000
_cell.length_b   1.000
_cell.length_c   1.000
_cell.angle_alpha   90.00
_cell.angle_beta   90.00
_cell.angle_gamma   90.00
#
_symmetry.space_group_name_H-M   'P 1'
#
loop_
_entity.id
_entity.type
_entity.pdbx_description
1 polymer ?
#
loop_
_entity_poly.entity_id
_entity_poly.type
_entity_poly.pdbx_seq_one_letter_code
_entity_poly.pdbx_strand_id
1 'polypeptide(L)'
;MQIQARELYGSVGLQARDLDDGELDAREPDEELEAQAVGMSLSTCHKRSLLDPEGTLFERHSIESTFDFIRFPVDDFSASRKTSEKVLYDNMAVILTCQHCGHIMFPPPLTRSFDCDVHELREVLRNGFLPSLSTMKCIEQEIAKLEPMIKEVNNMLHMLEDARAALVRSRNPVVEYLVVARSVSSPIRRLPEELLSNIFSYLTMSRRSKDLRVCKYWWRVVRDTPTLCPVACVSSHGSYDGDKGVLAVRRYIEMTPPHPLKFYLHNDYNPNRSRHMDKVNYCAIIEELINASSRWQTADFHFALEHASDSEDASDLEDASDLEDAPDLEAALVACLYHSSYPVLKVLCLYSFPMSQFFSQEQPILLQITDLDLRRPKNIDVDFHAILSYAPALSQLTVYSNKFNLEMYMSRIRSDARSPVLLSHLHRLHLYSSTFLLDIITAPNLVHLHLENDSLRSNVVDAFLHRSRCNIESLHLDIWGRNMASSIVELWCQMPHVTHLTVFARQGIWVPLKERTPDGRFSVFPQLQHLEIYSCKAPSRVVSNIMRVVLKRCGARKIRVEGRTEYHKSKEPPVLRRLDINGWLTPSQHHMLLALSECGALDVCLSVSGKPASYVSSGYDRDDSDSEEGKPGNADGNYDSDDSDDEEGDGSDGDNDGVVYI
;
A
#
# COMPACT_ATOMS: atom_id res chain seq x y z
N MET A 1 44.46 -33.52 50.45
CA MET A 1 44.23 -32.42 51.40
C MET A 1 43.00 -31.67 50.88
N GLN A 2 41.75 -32.05 51.23
CA GLN A 2 40.96 -31.61 52.42
C GLN A 2 40.97 -30.07 52.56
N ILE A 3 39.89 -29.28 52.64
CA ILE A 3 38.48 -29.34 53.11
C ILE A 3 37.81 -28.03 52.58
N GLN A 4 36.63 -28.03 51.94
CA GLN A 4 35.25 -27.91 52.47
C GLN A 4 34.87 -26.59 53.22
N ALA A 5 33.90 -25.89 52.61
CA ALA A 5 32.78 -25.05 53.10
C ALA A 5 32.66 -24.58 54.57
N ARG A 6 32.11 -23.35 54.77
CA ARG A 6 31.07 -22.99 55.77
C ARG A 6 30.59 -21.52 55.63
N GLU A 7 29.27 -21.30 55.47
CA GLU A 7 28.28 -20.70 56.44
C GLU A 7 28.34 -19.15 56.50
N LEU A 8 27.32 -18.36 56.13
CA LEU A 8 25.98 -18.05 56.71
C LEU A 8 25.98 -17.33 58.09
N TYR A 9 24.98 -16.43 58.26
CA TYR A 9 24.71 -15.38 59.28
C TYR A 9 25.30 -13.99 58.93
N GLY A 10 24.61 -12.85 59.04
CA GLY A 10 23.28 -12.44 59.55
C GLY A 10 23.37 -10.97 60.06
N SER A 11 22.30 -10.16 59.92
CA SER A 11 21.95 -8.90 60.66
C SER A 11 20.83 -8.18 59.87
N VAL A 12 19.58 -7.98 60.31
CA VAL A 12 18.97 -7.24 61.45
C VAL A 12 19.22 -5.73 61.46
N GLY A 13 18.16 -4.98 61.12
CA GLY A 13 17.66 -3.83 61.88
C GLY A 13 17.99 -2.42 61.37
N LEU A 14 16.95 -1.64 61.02
CA LEU A 14 16.63 -0.34 61.67
C LEU A 14 15.30 0.27 61.18
N GLN A 15 14.66 0.95 62.13
CA GLN A 15 13.30 1.50 62.17
C GLN A 15 13.18 2.96 61.70
N ALA A 16 11.95 3.29 61.27
CA ALA A 16 11.13 4.49 61.55
C ALA A 16 11.52 5.88 61.00
N ARG A 17 10.53 6.55 60.37
CA ARG A 17 9.93 7.81 60.85
C ARG A 17 8.64 8.18 60.09
N ASP A 18 7.66 8.61 60.87
CA ASP A 18 6.34 9.19 60.53
C ASP A 18 6.45 10.68 60.10
N LEU A 19 5.26 11.25 59.77
CA LEU A 19 4.82 12.66 59.61
C LEU A 19 4.34 12.95 58.16
N ASP A 20 3.23 13.64 57.87
CA ASP A 20 2.09 14.18 58.63
C ASP A 20 1.02 14.64 57.62
N ASP A 21 -0.21 14.86 58.10
CA ASP A 21 -1.43 15.23 57.35
C ASP A 21 -1.44 16.65 56.76
N GLY A 22 -2.32 16.88 55.77
CA GLY A 22 -2.61 18.20 55.20
C GLY A 22 -3.88 18.26 54.34
N GLU A 23 -5.00 18.52 55.01
CA GLU A 23 -6.34 18.86 54.46
C GLU A 23 -6.40 20.36 54.13
N LEU A 24 -7.15 20.78 53.07
CA LEU A 24 -8.15 21.87 53.08
C LEU A 24 -8.52 22.42 51.68
N ASP A 25 -9.84 22.46 51.50
CA ASP A 25 -10.72 23.54 51.02
C ASP A 25 -10.97 23.90 49.54
N ALA A 26 -12.28 24.08 49.35
CA ALA A 26 -13.05 24.44 48.18
C ALA A 26 -12.99 25.92 47.81
N ARG A 27 -13.36 26.23 46.55
CA ARG A 27 -13.89 27.53 46.11
C ARG A 27 -14.66 27.38 44.79
N GLU A 28 -15.97 27.64 44.84
CA GLU A 28 -16.75 28.18 43.71
C GLU A 28 -16.40 29.67 43.53
N PRO A 29 -16.74 30.29 42.39
CA PRO A 29 -18.04 30.98 42.33
C PRO A 29 -18.77 30.97 40.97
N ASP A 30 -20.02 31.41 41.09
CA ASP A 30 -21.16 31.57 40.19
C ASP A 30 -21.08 32.61 39.04
N GLU A 31 -22.01 32.40 38.09
CA GLU A 31 -22.92 33.34 37.36
C GLU A 31 -22.40 34.63 36.65
N GLU A 32 -22.71 34.80 35.35
CA GLU A 32 -23.74 35.74 34.82
C GLU A 32 -23.66 35.97 33.28
N LEU A 33 -24.82 35.78 32.60
CA LEU A 33 -25.49 36.62 31.58
C LEU A 33 -24.76 37.21 30.34
N GLU A 34 -25.19 36.84 29.11
CA GLU A 34 -25.99 37.68 28.16
C GLU A 34 -26.02 37.18 26.68
N ALA A 35 -27.25 36.91 26.25
CA ALA A 35 -27.91 37.01 24.94
C ALA A 35 -27.25 37.61 23.66
N GLN A 36 -27.41 36.84 22.57
CA GLN A 36 -28.01 37.16 21.24
C GLN A 36 -27.60 38.40 20.41
N ALA A 37 -27.14 38.13 19.17
CA ALA A 37 -27.75 38.60 17.89
C ALA A 37 -27.01 37.95 16.68
N VAL A 38 -27.61 37.00 15.96
CA VAL A 38 -28.34 37.14 14.68
C VAL A 38 -27.54 37.73 13.52
N GLY A 39 -27.27 36.91 12.49
CA GLY A 39 -26.75 37.36 11.19
C GLY A 39 -26.56 36.25 10.14
N MET A 40 -27.57 35.39 9.91
CA MET A 40 -27.57 34.49 8.75
C MET A 40 -28.00 35.24 7.48
N SER A 41 -27.18 35.18 6.44
CA SER A 41 -27.59 35.47 5.06
C SER A 41 -27.51 34.17 4.24
N LEU A 42 -28.69 33.72 3.81
CA LEU A 42 -28.91 32.63 2.87
C LEU A 42 -28.65 33.12 1.44
N SER A 43 -27.89 32.36 0.66
CA SER A 43 -28.07 32.35 -0.80
C SER A 43 -28.17 30.90 -1.29
N THR A 44 -29.41 30.47 -1.48
CA THR A 44 -29.80 29.24 -2.17
C THR A 44 -29.72 29.43 -3.68
N CYS A 45 -29.02 28.54 -4.38
CA CYS A 45 -29.16 28.36 -5.83
C CYS A 45 -29.84 27.02 -6.12
N HIS A 46 -31.09 27.10 -6.60
CA HIS A 46 -31.87 25.99 -7.13
C HIS A 46 -31.26 25.47 -8.45
N LYS A 47 -30.99 24.16 -8.52
CA LYS A 47 -30.98 23.43 -9.80
C LYS A 47 -32.11 22.41 -9.78
N ARG A 48 -33.10 22.63 -10.66
CA ARG A 48 -34.15 21.67 -11.00
C ARG A 48 -33.56 20.56 -11.86
N SER A 49 -33.81 19.32 -11.47
CA SER A 49 -33.57 18.12 -12.29
C SER A 49 -34.92 17.43 -12.51
N LEU A 50 -35.35 17.32 -13.77
CA LEU A 50 -36.51 16.53 -14.18
C LEU A 50 -36.14 15.05 -14.22
N LEU A 51 -36.94 14.21 -13.56
CA LEU A 51 -36.82 12.75 -13.50
C LEU A 51 -37.64 12.08 -14.60
N ASP A 52 -37.13 10.96 -15.12
CA ASP A 52 -37.84 9.98 -15.96
C ASP A 52 -38.16 8.71 -15.12
N PRO A 53 -39.18 7.88 -15.44
CA PRO A 53 -39.83 6.97 -14.49
C PRO A 53 -39.04 5.77 -13.94
N GLU A 54 -37.82 5.49 -14.42
CA GLU A 54 -37.09 4.25 -14.06
C GLU A 54 -35.85 4.45 -13.16
N GLY A 55 -35.69 5.63 -12.54
CA GLY A 55 -34.90 5.77 -11.31
C GLY A 55 -33.47 5.22 -11.33
N THR A 56 -32.75 5.30 -12.45
CA THR A 56 -31.33 4.93 -12.54
C THR A 56 -30.51 6.07 -13.12
N LEU A 57 -29.72 6.72 -12.26
CA LEU A 57 -28.76 7.75 -12.63
C LEU A 57 -27.47 7.05 -13.12
N PHE A 58 -27.26 7.02 -14.43
CA PHE A 58 -26.05 6.48 -15.05
C PHE A 58 -25.07 7.63 -15.30
N GLU A 59 -24.10 7.81 -14.40
CA GLU A 59 -22.91 8.62 -14.71
C GLU A 59 -22.05 7.86 -15.72
N ARG A 60 -21.95 8.38 -16.94
CA ARG A 60 -20.95 7.95 -17.93
C ARG A 60 -19.57 8.44 -17.48
N HIS A 61 -18.84 7.63 -16.74
CA HIS A 61 -17.38 7.78 -16.71
C HIS A 61 -16.81 7.21 -18.01
N SER A 62 -16.24 8.09 -18.83
CA SER A 62 -15.35 7.70 -19.93
C SER A 62 -14.09 7.10 -19.32
N ILE A 63 -13.96 5.78 -19.39
CA ILE A 63 -12.74 5.07 -19.02
C ILE A 63 -11.78 5.21 -20.20
N GLU A 64 -10.84 6.15 -20.11
CA GLU A 64 -9.61 6.07 -20.89
C GLU A 64 -8.79 4.89 -20.35
N SER A 65 -8.90 3.73 -21.00
CA SER A 65 -8.04 2.60 -20.69
C SER A 65 -6.70 2.79 -21.41
N THR A 66 -5.65 3.06 -20.64
CA THR A 66 -4.26 2.94 -21.08
C THR A 66 -3.95 1.44 -21.20
N PHE A 67 -3.98 0.89 -22.41
CA PHE A 67 -3.45 -0.43 -22.70
C PHE A 67 -2.03 -0.29 -23.25
N ASP A 68 -1.06 -0.81 -22.50
CA ASP A 68 0.33 -0.94 -22.93
C ASP A 68 0.45 -1.96 -24.08
N PHE A 69 1.25 -1.57 -25.07
CA PHE A 69 1.46 -2.24 -26.35
C PHE A 69 2.12 -3.62 -26.21
N ILE A 70 1.50 -4.64 -26.81
CA ILE A 70 2.21 -5.80 -27.35
C ILE A 70 2.86 -5.35 -28.67
N ARG A 71 4.20 -5.24 -28.69
CA ARG A 71 4.99 -5.01 -29.90
C ARG A 71 4.92 -6.24 -30.81
N PHE A 72 4.41 -6.06 -32.01
CA PHE A 72 4.71 -6.91 -33.18
C PHE A 72 5.65 -6.14 -34.13
N PRO A 73 6.50 -6.84 -34.90
CA PRO A 73 7.58 -6.22 -35.65
C PRO A 73 7.05 -5.34 -36.78
N VAL A 74 7.64 -4.15 -36.89
CA VAL A 74 7.42 -3.21 -37.99
C VAL A 74 8.26 -3.68 -39.16
N ASP A 75 7.61 -4.18 -40.21
CA ASP A 75 8.26 -4.37 -41.51
C ASP A 75 8.49 -3.01 -42.19
N ASP A 76 9.68 -2.91 -42.80
CA ASP A 76 10.23 -1.77 -43.52
C ASP A 76 9.33 -1.25 -44.65
N PHE A 77 8.81 -0.02 -44.51
CA PHE A 77 8.23 0.75 -45.61
C PHE A 77 8.94 2.10 -45.77
N SER A 78 10.20 2.05 -46.19
CA SER A 78 11.01 3.24 -46.51
C SER A 78 11.11 3.56 -48.01
N ALA A 79 10.40 2.82 -48.89
CA ALA A 79 10.46 2.99 -50.35
C ALA A 79 9.12 3.30 -51.02
N SER A 80 8.34 4.28 -50.53
CA SER A 80 7.15 4.76 -51.27
C SER A 80 6.71 6.18 -50.88
N ARG A 81 7.61 7.16 -50.95
CA ARG A 81 7.25 8.59 -50.73
C ARG A 81 7.00 9.41 -52.00
N LYS A 82 7.40 8.95 -53.19
CA LYS A 82 7.21 9.72 -54.45
C LYS A 82 5.98 9.31 -55.26
N THR A 83 5.47 8.10 -55.07
CA THR A 83 4.24 7.61 -55.69
C THR A 83 2.98 7.95 -54.90
N SER A 84 3.10 8.33 -53.62
CA SER A 84 1.93 8.62 -52.78
C SER A 84 1.27 9.96 -53.10
N GLU A 85 2.02 10.96 -53.60
CA GLU A 85 1.49 12.29 -53.86
C GLU A 85 0.54 12.31 -55.08
N LYS A 86 0.89 11.58 -56.14
CA LYS A 86 0.01 11.38 -57.31
C LYS A 86 -1.20 10.52 -56.97
N VAL A 87 -1.03 9.46 -56.16
CA VAL A 87 -2.14 8.62 -55.69
C VAL A 87 -3.08 9.38 -54.75
N LEU A 88 -2.57 10.31 -53.94
CA LEU A 88 -3.39 11.22 -53.13
C LEU A 88 -4.20 12.18 -54.01
N TYR A 89 -3.58 12.77 -55.03
CA TYR A 89 -4.29 13.64 -55.98
C TYR A 89 -5.36 12.89 -56.78
N ASP A 90 -5.05 11.69 -57.29
CA ASP A 90 -5.99 10.88 -58.04
C ASP A 90 -7.14 10.38 -57.14
N ASN A 91 -6.87 10.02 -55.88
CA ASN A 91 -7.93 9.64 -54.93
C ASN A 91 -8.78 10.83 -54.45
N MET A 92 -8.17 12.02 -54.28
CA MET A 92 -8.94 13.23 -53.98
C MET A 92 -9.82 13.64 -55.16
N ALA A 93 -9.34 13.49 -56.41
CA ALA A 93 -10.14 13.76 -57.60
C ALA A 93 -11.37 12.83 -57.71
N VAL A 94 -11.25 11.56 -57.30
CA VAL A 94 -12.37 10.61 -57.26
C VAL A 94 -13.38 10.93 -56.16
N ILE A 95 -12.95 11.47 -55.01
CA ILE A 95 -13.85 11.87 -53.91
C ILE A 95 -14.54 13.22 -54.21
N LEU A 96 -13.90 14.08 -55.01
CA LEU A 96 -14.34 15.46 -55.26
C LEU A 96 -15.05 15.65 -56.61
N THR A 97 -15.27 14.57 -57.36
CA THR A 97 -16.12 14.57 -58.55
C THR A 97 -17.52 14.11 -58.17
N CYS A 98 -18.54 14.89 -58.53
CA CYS A 98 -19.92 14.45 -58.33
C CYS A 98 -20.16 13.19 -59.17
N GLN A 99 -20.42 12.05 -58.52
CA GLN A 99 -20.63 10.77 -59.22
C GLN A 99 -21.78 10.81 -60.24
N HIS A 100 -22.74 11.73 -60.08
CA HIS A 100 -23.86 11.86 -61.01
C HIS A 100 -23.59 12.72 -62.25
N CYS A 101 -22.73 13.73 -62.17
CA CYS A 101 -22.50 14.64 -63.30
C CYS A 101 -21.03 14.75 -63.75
N GLY A 102 -20.09 14.10 -63.06
CA GLY A 102 -18.66 14.10 -63.40
C GLY A 102 -17.96 15.45 -63.21
N HIS A 103 -18.67 16.49 -62.74
CA HIS A 103 -18.05 17.79 -62.48
C HIS A 103 -17.18 17.74 -61.24
N ILE A 104 -15.94 18.22 -61.39
CA ILE A 104 -15.00 18.48 -60.30
C ILE A 104 -15.56 19.66 -59.51
N MET A 105 -15.80 19.46 -58.20
CA MET A 105 -16.48 20.44 -57.34
C MET A 105 -15.61 21.67 -57.02
N PHE A 106 -14.33 21.66 -57.42
CA PHE A 106 -13.39 22.77 -57.21
C PHE A 106 -12.93 23.39 -58.54
N PRO A 107 -12.93 24.72 -58.67
CA PRO A 107 -12.26 25.38 -59.77
C PRO A 107 -10.75 25.07 -59.74
N PRO A 108 -10.05 25.04 -60.89
CA PRO A 108 -8.61 24.84 -60.93
C PRO A 108 -7.92 25.88 -60.02
N PRO A 109 -6.86 25.50 -59.29
CA PRO A 109 -6.13 26.43 -58.44
C PRO A 109 -5.71 27.64 -59.28
N LEU A 110 -5.94 28.83 -58.76
CA LEU A 110 -5.55 30.08 -59.42
C LEU A 110 -4.04 30.10 -59.60
N THR A 111 -3.56 29.72 -60.78
CA THR A 111 -2.13 29.70 -61.14
C THR A 111 -1.57 31.10 -61.43
N ARG A 112 -2.33 32.16 -61.16
CA ARG A 112 -1.86 33.54 -61.34
C ARG A 112 -1.02 33.90 -60.11
N SER A 113 0.31 33.89 -60.26
CA SER A 113 1.20 34.24 -59.15
C SER A 113 1.06 35.72 -58.80
N PHE A 114 0.45 36.01 -57.65
CA PHE A 114 0.35 37.36 -57.10
C PHE A 114 1.69 37.89 -56.52
N ASP A 115 2.75 37.08 -56.54
CA ASP A 115 4.04 37.39 -55.89
C ASP A 115 4.77 38.59 -56.52
N CYS A 116 4.57 38.88 -57.81
CA CYS A 116 5.24 40.02 -58.46
C CYS A 116 4.63 41.38 -58.06
N ASP A 117 3.31 41.48 -57.92
CA ASP A 117 2.63 42.77 -57.64
C ASP A 117 2.61 43.11 -56.13
N VAL A 118 2.59 42.11 -55.24
CA VAL A 118 2.57 42.34 -53.78
C VAL A 118 3.91 42.88 -53.27
N HIS A 119 5.03 42.47 -53.85
CA HIS A 119 6.35 42.96 -53.47
C HIS A 119 6.55 44.43 -53.88
N GLU A 120 6.06 44.81 -55.06
CA GLU A 120 6.11 46.20 -55.55
C GLU A 120 5.19 47.12 -54.73
N LEU A 121 3.99 46.65 -54.38
CA LEU A 121 3.08 47.39 -53.50
C LEU A 121 3.66 47.61 -52.09
N ARG A 122 4.37 46.60 -51.55
CA ARG A 122 5.06 46.69 -50.25
C ARG A 122 6.26 47.64 -50.28
N GLU A 123 7.01 47.68 -51.38
CA GLU A 123 8.12 48.63 -51.59
C GLU A 123 7.60 50.07 -51.64
N VAL A 124 6.52 50.33 -52.38
CA VAL A 124 5.88 51.66 -52.45
C VAL A 124 5.41 52.14 -51.08
N LEU A 125 4.80 51.25 -50.29
CA LEU A 125 4.39 51.54 -48.90
C LEU A 125 5.57 51.80 -47.96
N ARG A 126 6.67 51.04 -48.08
CA ARG A 126 7.89 51.23 -47.25
C ARG A 126 8.60 52.54 -47.53
N ASN A 127 8.61 52.97 -48.79
CA ASN A 127 9.32 54.17 -49.22
C ASN A 127 8.52 55.47 -48.99
N GLY A 128 7.31 55.39 -48.42
CA GLY A 128 6.49 56.55 -48.08
C GLY A 128 5.90 57.30 -49.29
N PHE A 129 5.96 56.71 -50.48
CA PHE A 129 5.39 57.31 -51.68
C PHE A 129 3.86 57.18 -51.65
N LEU A 130 3.17 58.30 -51.84
CA LEU A 130 1.73 58.29 -52.07
C LEU A 130 1.47 57.75 -53.48
N PRO A 131 0.69 56.65 -53.64
CA PRO A 131 0.34 56.15 -54.96
C PRO A 131 -0.39 57.23 -55.76
N SER A 132 -0.16 57.27 -57.08
CA SER A 132 -0.92 58.18 -57.93
C SER A 132 -2.42 57.86 -57.87
N LEU A 133 -3.29 58.84 -58.13
CA LEU A 133 -4.75 58.63 -58.15
C LEU A 133 -5.16 57.51 -59.11
N SER A 134 -4.44 57.37 -60.23
CA SER A 134 -4.60 56.26 -61.18
C SER A 134 -4.27 54.91 -60.55
N THR A 135 -3.15 54.83 -59.83
CA THR A 135 -2.71 53.62 -59.13
C THR A 135 -3.70 53.23 -58.04
N MET A 136 -4.20 54.19 -57.26
CA MET A 136 -5.24 53.92 -56.25
C MET A 136 -6.50 53.34 -56.87
N LYS A 137 -6.97 53.90 -58.00
CA LYS A 137 -8.14 53.39 -58.71
C LYS A 137 -7.95 51.96 -59.24
N CYS A 138 -6.73 51.62 -59.70
CA CYS A 138 -6.41 50.24 -60.10
C CYS A 138 -6.40 49.29 -58.89
N ILE A 139 -5.85 49.72 -57.75
CA ILE A 139 -5.84 48.93 -56.50
C ILE A 139 -7.27 48.70 -56.02
N GLU A 140 -8.11 49.73 -55.97
CA GLU A 140 -9.52 49.62 -55.58
C GLU A 140 -10.29 48.64 -56.49
N GLN A 141 -10.02 48.66 -57.80
CA GLN A 141 -10.62 47.72 -58.74
C GLN A 141 -10.15 46.28 -58.53
N GLU A 142 -8.87 46.06 -58.21
CA GLU A 142 -8.37 44.72 -57.89
C GLU A 142 -8.88 44.22 -56.53
N ILE A 143 -8.97 45.08 -55.52
CA ILE A 143 -9.62 44.75 -54.24
C ILE A 143 -11.07 44.32 -54.48
N ALA A 144 -11.84 45.10 -55.25
CA ALA A 144 -13.23 44.77 -55.58
C ALA A 144 -13.38 43.44 -56.36
N LYS A 145 -12.33 42.99 -57.08
CA LYS A 145 -12.30 41.67 -57.73
C LYS A 145 -11.88 40.55 -56.77
N LEU A 146 -10.96 40.81 -55.84
CA LEU A 146 -10.44 39.82 -54.89
C LEU A 146 -11.40 39.53 -53.75
N GLU A 147 -12.16 40.52 -53.28
CA GLU A 147 -13.18 40.36 -52.24
C GLU A 147 -14.19 39.23 -52.52
N PRO A 148 -14.86 39.16 -53.69
CA PRO A 148 -15.78 38.06 -53.99
C PRO A 148 -15.06 36.71 -54.10
N MET A 149 -13.80 36.69 -54.56
CA MET A 149 -13.00 35.46 -54.63
C MET A 149 -12.63 34.95 -53.24
N ILE A 150 -12.21 35.83 -52.31
CA ILE A 150 -11.95 35.46 -50.91
C ILE A 150 -13.23 34.93 -50.27
N LYS A 151 -14.37 35.57 -50.52
CA LYS A 151 -15.68 35.10 -50.04
C LYS A 151 -16.02 33.71 -50.57
N GLU A 152 -15.75 33.43 -51.84
CA GLU A 152 -15.94 32.11 -52.45
C GLU A 152 -15.03 31.04 -51.82
N VAL A 153 -13.74 31.33 -51.61
CA VAL A 153 -12.81 30.42 -50.94
C VAL A 153 -13.23 30.13 -49.49
N ASN A 154 -13.65 31.14 -48.74
CA ASN A 154 -14.16 30.96 -47.38
C ASN A 154 -15.44 30.11 -47.34
N ASN A 155 -16.35 30.30 -48.29
CA ASN A 155 -17.54 29.45 -48.43
C ASN A 155 -17.17 27.99 -48.73
N MET A 156 -16.18 27.76 -49.61
CA MET A 156 -15.68 26.41 -49.89
C MET A 156 -15.03 25.75 -48.67
N LEU A 157 -14.28 26.53 -47.87
CA LEU A 157 -13.66 26.06 -46.63
C LEU A 157 -14.73 25.64 -45.61
N HIS A 158 -15.78 26.44 -45.43
CA HIS A 158 -16.91 26.08 -44.57
C HIS A 158 -17.65 24.82 -45.08
N MET A 159 -17.87 24.67 -46.39
CA MET A 159 -18.46 23.44 -46.93
C MET A 159 -17.59 22.20 -46.66
N LEU A 160 -16.27 22.32 -46.72
CA LEU A 160 -15.34 21.22 -46.40
C LEU A 160 -15.36 20.88 -44.90
N GLU A 161 -15.46 21.89 -44.03
CA GLU A 161 -15.63 21.69 -42.59
C GLU A 161 -16.95 20.98 -42.27
N ASP A 162 -18.04 21.39 -42.92
CA ASP A 162 -19.35 20.75 -42.81
C ASP A 162 -19.33 19.30 -43.32
N ALA A 163 -18.70 19.05 -44.47
CA ALA A 163 -18.52 17.71 -45.02
C ALA A 163 -17.66 16.83 -44.08
N ARG A 164 -16.58 17.38 -43.52
CA ARG A 164 -15.76 16.69 -42.51
C ARG A 164 -16.57 16.39 -41.26
N ALA A 165 -17.39 17.33 -40.77
CA ALA A 165 -18.26 17.11 -39.62
C ALA A 165 -19.32 16.02 -39.90
N ALA A 166 -19.90 15.99 -41.10
CA ALA A 166 -20.83 14.95 -41.54
C ALA A 166 -20.14 13.57 -41.65
N LEU A 167 -18.90 13.50 -42.14
CA LEU A 167 -18.10 12.28 -42.18
C LEU A 167 -17.73 11.79 -40.78
N VAL A 168 -17.38 12.68 -39.85
CA VAL A 168 -17.13 12.31 -38.45
C VAL A 168 -18.42 11.80 -37.79
N ARG A 169 -19.56 12.48 -38.01
CA ARG A 169 -20.87 12.03 -37.51
C ARG A 169 -21.27 10.67 -38.06
N SER A 170 -20.96 10.35 -39.31
CA SER A 170 -21.25 9.03 -39.90
C SER A 170 -20.23 7.95 -39.52
N ARG A 171 -18.96 8.31 -39.24
CA ARG A 171 -17.93 7.39 -38.77
C ARG A 171 -18.17 6.92 -37.33
N ASN A 172 -18.59 7.81 -36.43
CA ASN A 172 -18.70 7.50 -35.00
C ASN A 172 -19.61 6.28 -34.71
N PRO A 173 -20.83 6.16 -35.28
CA PRO A 173 -21.66 4.97 -35.09
C PRO A 173 -21.02 3.68 -35.59
N VAL A 174 -20.24 3.73 -36.69
CA VAL A 174 -19.54 2.55 -37.23
C VAL A 174 -18.40 2.12 -36.30
N VAL A 175 -17.66 3.08 -35.73
CA VAL A 175 -16.61 2.81 -34.74
C VAL A 175 -17.22 2.21 -33.46
N GLU A 176 -18.30 2.80 -32.95
CA GLU A 176 -19.03 2.28 -31.79
C GLU A 176 -19.54 0.86 -32.04
N TYR A 177 -20.15 0.61 -33.21
CA TYR A 177 -20.60 -0.72 -33.61
C TYR A 177 -19.45 -1.73 -33.65
N LEU A 178 -18.30 -1.37 -34.23
CA LEU A 178 -17.12 -2.24 -34.29
C LEU A 178 -16.58 -2.56 -32.89
N VAL A 179 -16.55 -1.60 -31.97
CA VAL A 179 -16.13 -1.83 -30.57
C VAL A 179 -17.08 -2.81 -29.88
N VAL A 180 -18.40 -2.62 -30.04
CA VAL A 180 -19.41 -3.53 -29.48
C VAL A 180 -19.29 -4.94 -30.09
N ALA A 181 -19.19 -5.05 -31.41
CA ALA A 181 -19.06 -6.32 -32.12
C ALA A 181 -17.80 -7.08 -31.70
N ARG A 182 -16.67 -6.40 -31.54
CA ARG A 182 -15.42 -6.98 -31.01
C ARG A 182 -15.56 -7.41 -29.56
N SER A 183 -16.20 -6.59 -28.71
CA SER A 183 -16.44 -6.92 -27.30
C SER A 183 -17.33 -8.15 -27.14
N VAL A 184 -18.41 -8.24 -27.93
CA VAL A 184 -19.34 -9.39 -27.94
C VAL A 184 -18.66 -10.65 -28.50
N SER A 185 -17.80 -10.50 -29.50
CA SER A 185 -17.06 -11.61 -30.11
C SER A 185 -15.80 -12.02 -29.34
N SER A 186 -15.51 -11.35 -28.23
CA SER A 186 -14.31 -11.62 -27.44
C SER A 186 -14.29 -13.09 -26.97
N PRO A 187 -13.16 -13.80 -27.13
CA PRO A 187 -13.04 -15.20 -26.73
C PRO A 187 -13.45 -15.46 -25.27
N ILE A 188 -13.21 -14.49 -24.39
CA ILE A 188 -13.53 -14.62 -22.95
C ILE A 188 -15.04 -14.76 -22.68
N ARG A 189 -15.91 -14.22 -23.54
CA ARG A 189 -17.37 -14.39 -23.41
C ARG A 189 -17.87 -15.76 -23.84
N ARG A 190 -17.03 -16.54 -24.55
CA ARG A 190 -17.33 -17.91 -25.00
C ARG A 190 -16.89 -18.97 -23.99
N LEU A 191 -16.19 -18.57 -22.93
CA LEU A 191 -15.79 -19.49 -21.88
C LEU A 191 -17.03 -19.95 -21.10
N PRO A 192 -17.14 -21.24 -20.77
CA PRO A 192 -18.12 -21.75 -19.81
C PRO A 192 -18.06 -20.99 -18.48
N GLU A 193 -19.21 -20.89 -17.81
CA GLU A 193 -19.33 -20.17 -16.53
C GLU A 193 -18.39 -20.74 -15.46
N GLU A 194 -18.10 -22.03 -15.50
CA GLU A 194 -17.17 -22.70 -14.57
C GLU A 194 -15.73 -22.22 -14.75
N LEU A 195 -15.28 -22.05 -16.01
CA LEU A 195 -13.95 -21.53 -16.29
C LEU A 195 -13.84 -20.06 -15.92
N LEU A 196 -14.87 -19.25 -16.19
CA LEU A 196 -14.93 -17.87 -15.77
C LEU A 196 -14.93 -17.74 -14.25
N SER A 197 -15.67 -18.60 -13.56
CA SER A 197 -15.68 -18.67 -12.10
C SER A 197 -14.31 -19.00 -11.55
N ASN A 198 -13.63 -20.00 -12.11
CA ASN A 198 -12.27 -20.32 -11.71
C ASN A 198 -11.32 -19.13 -11.93
N ILE A 199 -11.39 -18.44 -13.08
CA ILE A 199 -10.60 -17.24 -13.35
C ILE A 199 -10.90 -16.14 -12.32
N PHE A 200 -12.17 -15.87 -12.02
CA PHE A 200 -12.56 -14.87 -11.04
C PHE A 200 -12.17 -15.24 -9.62
N SER A 201 -12.10 -16.53 -9.27
CA SER A 201 -11.60 -16.96 -7.97
C SER A 201 -10.16 -16.49 -7.73
N TYR A 202 -9.31 -16.50 -8.77
CA TYR A 202 -7.96 -15.95 -8.68
C TYR A 202 -7.95 -14.42 -8.59
N LEU A 203 -8.83 -13.72 -9.32
CA LEU A 203 -8.89 -12.25 -9.31
C LEU A 203 -9.45 -11.68 -8.01
N THR A 204 -10.46 -12.34 -7.44
CA THR A 204 -11.12 -11.90 -6.21
C THR A 204 -10.22 -12.02 -4.98
N MET A 205 -9.23 -12.91 -5.02
CA MET A 205 -8.14 -12.94 -4.01
C MET A 205 -7.26 -11.69 -4.03
N SER A 206 -7.18 -10.97 -5.16
CA SER A 206 -6.24 -9.85 -5.36
C SER A 206 -6.67 -8.52 -4.71
N ARG A 207 -7.72 -8.47 -3.86
CA ARG A 207 -8.28 -7.25 -3.21
C ARG A 207 -8.72 -6.11 -4.17
N ARG A 208 -8.60 -6.28 -5.50
CA ARG A 208 -9.00 -5.29 -6.52
C ARG A 208 -10.35 -5.65 -7.17
N SER A 209 -11.39 -5.77 -6.34
CA SER A 209 -12.73 -6.18 -6.79
C SER A 209 -13.47 -5.14 -7.64
N LYS A 210 -12.96 -3.90 -7.73
CA LYS A 210 -13.56 -2.82 -8.54
C LYS A 210 -13.60 -3.19 -10.04
N ASP A 211 -12.73 -4.09 -10.48
CA ASP A 211 -12.57 -4.44 -11.90
C ASP A 211 -13.57 -5.50 -12.39
N LEU A 212 -14.40 -6.10 -11.52
CA LEU A 212 -15.37 -7.12 -11.93
C LEU A 212 -16.65 -6.55 -12.57
N ARG A 213 -16.75 -5.23 -12.72
CA ARG A 213 -17.85 -4.53 -13.42
C ARG A 213 -17.62 -4.40 -14.94
N VAL A 214 -16.84 -5.30 -15.55
CA VAL A 214 -16.52 -5.26 -16.99
C VAL A 214 -17.77 -5.29 -17.86
N CYS A 215 -18.70 -6.21 -17.57
CA CYS A 215 -19.96 -6.30 -18.31
C CYS A 215 -21.06 -7.00 -17.48
N LYS A 216 -22.32 -6.87 -17.93
CA LYS A 216 -23.49 -7.51 -17.28
C LYS A 216 -23.36 -9.04 -17.16
N TYR A 217 -22.70 -9.70 -18.11
CA TYR A 217 -22.50 -11.15 -18.07
C TYR A 217 -21.54 -11.56 -16.96
N TRP A 218 -20.39 -10.89 -16.84
CA TRP A 218 -19.42 -11.18 -15.77
C TRP A 218 -20.02 -10.90 -14.39
N TRP A 219 -20.74 -9.78 -14.27
CA TRP A 219 -21.46 -9.47 -13.05
C TRP A 219 -22.47 -10.56 -12.69
N ARG A 220 -23.19 -11.11 -13.67
CA ARG A 220 -24.11 -12.24 -13.47
C ARG A 220 -23.36 -13.47 -12.98
N VAL A 221 -22.26 -13.86 -13.62
CA VAL A 221 -21.45 -15.03 -13.20
C VAL A 221 -20.95 -14.87 -11.76
N VAL A 222 -20.42 -13.70 -11.40
CA VAL A 222 -19.95 -13.41 -10.03
C VAL A 222 -21.10 -13.46 -9.03
N ARG A 223 -22.24 -12.88 -9.38
CA ARG A 223 -23.44 -12.82 -8.52
C ARG A 223 -24.06 -14.20 -8.31
N ASP A 224 -24.13 -15.01 -9.37
CA ASP A 224 -24.81 -16.30 -9.36
C ASP A 224 -23.88 -17.42 -8.85
N THR A 225 -22.61 -17.11 -8.57
CA THR A 225 -21.62 -18.04 -8.01
C THR A 225 -21.17 -17.55 -6.63
N PRO A 226 -21.84 -17.93 -5.53
CA PRO A 226 -21.56 -17.43 -4.18
C PRO A 226 -20.11 -17.57 -3.72
N THR A 227 -19.40 -18.59 -4.19
CA THR A 227 -17.98 -18.83 -3.87
C THR A 227 -17.06 -17.73 -4.43
N LEU A 228 -17.52 -16.93 -5.40
CA LEU A 228 -16.82 -15.78 -5.97
C LEU A 228 -17.13 -14.45 -5.28
N CYS A 229 -17.97 -14.47 -4.25
CA CYS A 229 -18.20 -13.31 -3.38
C CYS A 229 -17.40 -13.50 -2.07
N PRO A 230 -16.05 -13.50 -2.12
CA PRO A 230 -15.26 -14.07 -1.05
C PRO A 230 -15.30 -13.26 0.23
N VAL A 231 -15.56 -11.95 0.18
CA VAL A 231 -15.61 -11.08 1.35
C VAL A 231 -16.51 -9.87 1.05
N ALA A 232 -17.51 -9.60 1.89
CA ALA A 232 -18.20 -8.31 1.87
C ALA A 232 -17.33 -7.25 2.57
N CYS A 233 -16.85 -6.26 1.81
CA CYS A 233 -16.22 -5.09 2.40
C CYS A 233 -17.28 -4.01 2.61
N VAL A 234 -17.61 -3.74 3.88
CA VAL A 234 -18.58 -2.75 4.29
C VAL A 234 -17.80 -1.61 4.94
N SER A 235 -17.68 -0.49 4.22
CA SER A 235 -17.03 0.72 4.73
C SER A 235 -18.07 1.78 5.04
N SER A 236 -18.03 2.39 6.22
CA SER A 236 -18.85 3.56 6.55
C SER A 236 -18.51 4.79 5.69
N HIS A 237 -17.31 4.85 5.09
CA HIS A 237 -16.80 6.05 4.43
C HIS A 237 -17.40 6.37 3.03
N GLY A 238 -18.24 5.49 2.48
CA GLY A 238 -18.90 5.78 1.22
C GLY A 238 -19.98 6.85 1.41
N SER A 239 -20.09 7.80 0.47
CA SER A 239 -21.19 8.77 0.36
C SER A 239 -22.55 8.10 0.07
N TYR A 240 -22.81 6.95 0.68
CA TYR A 240 -24.05 6.22 0.61
C TYR A 240 -25.06 7.04 1.39
N ASP A 241 -25.75 7.89 0.64
CA ASP A 241 -26.95 8.59 1.06
C ASP A 241 -27.96 7.53 1.57
N GLY A 242 -28.13 7.44 2.89
CA GLY A 242 -29.12 6.60 3.60
C GLY A 242 -28.89 5.08 3.59
N ASP A 243 -30.02 4.34 3.57
CA ASP A 243 -30.16 2.87 3.73
C ASP A 243 -29.38 1.98 2.74
N LYS A 244 -28.63 2.56 1.79
CA LYS A 244 -27.92 1.82 0.73
C LYS A 244 -26.89 0.84 1.30
N GLY A 245 -26.22 1.19 2.40
CA GLY A 245 -25.27 0.30 3.07
C GLY A 245 -25.96 -0.95 3.62
N VAL A 246 -27.08 -0.75 4.33
CA VAL A 246 -27.93 -1.83 4.86
C VAL A 246 -28.45 -2.72 3.73
N LEU A 247 -28.99 -2.13 2.67
CA LEU A 247 -29.49 -2.86 1.50
C LEU A 247 -28.38 -3.65 0.78
N ALA A 248 -27.16 -3.11 0.70
CA ALA A 248 -26.03 -3.82 0.11
C ALA A 248 -25.63 -5.05 0.94
N VAL A 249 -25.61 -4.92 2.27
CA VAL A 249 -25.32 -6.02 3.19
C VAL A 249 -26.41 -7.08 3.14
N ARG A 250 -27.69 -6.69 3.21
CA ARG A 250 -28.82 -7.61 3.08
C ARG A 250 -28.75 -8.39 1.76
N ARG A 251 -28.52 -7.69 0.64
CA ARG A 251 -28.34 -8.33 -0.66
C ARG A 251 -27.15 -9.30 -0.67
N TYR A 252 -26.04 -8.97 -0.03
CA TYR A 252 -24.91 -9.89 0.10
C TYR A 252 -25.28 -11.16 0.90
N ILE A 253 -25.98 -11.00 2.01
CA ILE A 253 -26.45 -12.12 2.85
C ILE A 253 -27.42 -13.02 2.08
N GLU A 254 -28.28 -12.44 1.24
CA GLU A 254 -29.24 -13.14 0.37
C GLU A 254 -28.61 -13.85 -0.83
N MET A 255 -27.52 -13.32 -1.37
CA MET A 255 -26.82 -13.91 -2.53
C MET A 255 -25.89 -15.07 -2.16
N THR A 256 -25.45 -15.13 -0.90
CA THR A 256 -24.51 -16.14 -0.42
C THR A 256 -25.08 -17.43 0.17
N PRO A 257 -26.39 -17.64 0.47
CA PRO A 257 -26.87 -18.90 1.03
C PRO A 257 -26.59 -20.09 0.09
N PRO A 258 -26.30 -21.29 0.62
CA PRO A 258 -26.10 -21.63 2.04
C PRO A 258 -24.65 -21.41 2.53
N HIS A 259 -23.81 -20.70 1.77
CA HIS A 259 -22.37 -20.63 2.01
C HIS A 259 -22.03 -19.81 3.27
N PRO A 260 -20.89 -20.12 3.93
CA PRO A 260 -20.42 -19.33 5.04
C PRO A 260 -20.09 -17.89 4.63
N LEU A 261 -20.37 -16.95 5.52
CA LEU A 261 -20.17 -15.52 5.32
C LEU A 261 -18.75 -15.10 5.72
N LYS A 262 -18.21 -14.19 4.93
CA LYS A 262 -16.92 -13.55 5.19
C LYS A 262 -17.10 -12.06 4.98
N PHE A 263 -16.73 -11.23 5.95
CA PHE A 263 -16.86 -9.80 5.81
C PHE A 263 -15.76 -9.03 6.53
N TYR A 264 -15.55 -7.82 6.03
CA TYR A 264 -14.68 -6.79 6.56
C TYR A 264 -15.54 -5.56 6.82
N LEU A 265 -15.74 -5.22 8.09
CA LEU A 265 -16.48 -4.05 8.53
C LEU A 265 -15.49 -2.97 8.94
N HIS A 266 -15.40 -1.93 8.13
CA HIS A 266 -14.50 -0.81 8.34
C HIS A 266 -15.29 0.42 8.74
N ASN A 267 -15.05 0.88 9.96
CA ASN A 267 -15.55 2.16 10.43
C ASN A 267 -14.42 3.19 10.41
N ASP A 268 -14.36 3.97 9.34
CA ASP A 268 -13.59 5.21 9.28
C ASP A 268 -14.46 6.32 9.85
N TYR A 269 -14.57 6.35 11.17
CA TYR A 269 -15.32 7.40 11.82
C TYR A 269 -14.53 8.71 11.65
N ASN A 270 -14.96 9.56 10.72
CA ASN A 270 -14.43 10.92 10.62
C ASN A 270 -15.22 11.80 11.61
N PRO A 271 -14.58 12.27 12.70
CA PRO A 271 -15.26 13.05 13.74
C PRO A 271 -15.88 14.36 13.23
N ASN A 272 -15.49 14.82 12.04
CA ASN A 272 -15.91 16.08 11.44
C ASN A 272 -17.15 15.97 10.51
N ARG A 273 -17.67 14.76 10.23
CA ARG A 273 -18.92 14.58 9.46
C ARG A 273 -20.11 14.38 10.38
N SER A 274 -21.30 14.79 9.94
CA SER A 274 -22.54 14.82 10.74
C SER A 274 -22.79 13.51 11.47
N ARG A 275 -22.51 13.52 12.79
CA ARG A 275 -22.32 12.36 13.67
C ARG A 275 -23.50 11.38 13.75
N HIS A 276 -24.71 11.80 13.38
CA HIS A 276 -25.92 11.06 13.71
C HIS A 276 -26.37 10.06 12.63
N MET A 277 -26.39 10.43 11.34
CA MET A 277 -26.89 9.53 10.29
C MET A 277 -25.98 8.33 10.04
N ASP A 278 -24.66 8.51 10.17
CA ASP A 278 -23.71 7.42 9.96
C ASP A 278 -23.78 6.36 11.07
N LYS A 279 -24.10 6.78 12.31
CA LYS A 279 -24.26 5.86 13.47
C LYS A 279 -25.47 4.93 13.28
N VAL A 280 -26.63 5.47 12.89
CA VAL A 280 -27.86 4.67 12.70
C VAL A 280 -27.69 3.64 11.60
N ASN A 281 -27.14 4.05 10.45
CA ASN A 281 -26.90 3.13 9.33
C ASN A 281 -25.91 2.02 9.70
N TYR A 282 -24.87 2.35 10.46
CA TYR A 282 -23.89 1.37 10.90
C TYR A 282 -24.49 0.36 11.90
N CYS A 283 -25.28 0.80 12.88
CA CYS A 283 -26.02 -0.11 13.76
C CYS A 283 -26.90 -1.09 12.95
N ALA A 284 -27.66 -0.58 11.99
CA ALA A 284 -28.53 -1.41 11.15
C ALA A 284 -27.73 -2.40 10.28
N ILE A 285 -26.57 -2.00 9.76
CA ILE A 285 -25.65 -2.90 9.05
C ILE A 285 -25.20 -4.06 9.95
N ILE A 286 -24.81 -3.74 11.18
CA ILE A 286 -24.35 -4.74 12.14
C ILE A 286 -25.49 -5.68 12.49
N GLU A 287 -26.69 -5.16 12.75
CA GLU A 287 -27.89 -5.95 13.04
C GLU A 287 -28.19 -6.96 11.93
N GLU A 288 -28.14 -6.53 10.66
CA GLU A 288 -28.29 -7.44 9.52
C GLU A 288 -27.21 -8.53 9.48
N LEU A 289 -25.94 -8.18 9.76
CA LEU A 289 -24.87 -9.17 9.83
C LEU A 289 -25.11 -10.17 10.97
N ILE A 290 -25.50 -9.70 12.15
CA ILE A 290 -25.76 -10.52 13.35
C ILE A 290 -26.92 -11.48 13.09
N ASN A 291 -27.96 -11.04 12.40
CA ASN A 291 -29.08 -11.90 12.00
C ASN A 291 -28.62 -13.07 11.10
N ALA A 292 -27.45 -12.95 10.46
CA ALA A 292 -26.80 -14.00 9.69
C ALA A 292 -25.56 -14.63 10.39
N SER A 293 -25.37 -14.39 11.69
CA SER A 293 -24.23 -14.85 12.51
C SER A 293 -23.98 -16.36 12.48
N SER A 294 -25.03 -17.17 12.37
CA SER A 294 -24.94 -18.63 12.28
C SER A 294 -24.08 -19.13 11.11
N ARG A 295 -23.87 -18.29 10.09
CA ARG A 295 -23.10 -18.58 8.88
C ARG A 295 -21.72 -17.92 8.87
N TRP A 296 -21.36 -17.10 9.85
CA TRP A 296 -20.09 -16.38 9.85
C TRP A 296 -18.90 -17.33 9.92
N GLN A 297 -18.01 -17.29 8.93
CA GLN A 297 -16.75 -18.01 8.93
C GLN A 297 -15.56 -17.07 9.21
N THR A 298 -15.61 -15.86 8.67
CA THR A 298 -14.60 -14.81 8.87
C THR A 298 -15.28 -13.49 9.18
N ALA A 299 -14.93 -12.89 10.30
CA ALA A 299 -15.39 -11.57 10.68
C ALA A 299 -14.18 -10.70 11.01
N ASP A 300 -14.02 -9.61 10.26
CA ASP A 300 -12.96 -8.63 10.48
C ASP A 300 -13.60 -7.28 10.76
N PHE A 301 -13.35 -6.75 11.96
CA PHE A 301 -13.92 -5.53 12.47
C PHE A 301 -12.83 -4.49 12.70
N HIS A 302 -12.95 -3.34 12.05
CA HIS A 302 -12.00 -2.25 12.15
C HIS A 302 -12.64 -0.97 12.63
N PHE A 303 -12.30 -0.56 13.85
CA PHE A 303 -12.82 0.62 14.51
C PHE A 303 -11.75 1.72 14.56
N ALA A 304 -11.55 2.46 13.48
CA ALA A 304 -10.69 3.63 13.54
C ALA A 304 -11.42 4.74 14.31
N LEU A 305 -11.22 4.77 15.62
CA LEU A 305 -11.38 6.01 16.37
C LEU A 305 -10.02 6.67 16.31
N GLU A 306 -9.81 7.54 15.31
CA GLU A 306 -8.63 8.39 15.32
C GLU A 306 -8.68 9.23 16.59
N HIS A 307 -7.76 8.92 17.49
CA HIS A 307 -7.53 9.72 18.67
C HIS A 307 -7.01 11.06 18.18
N ALA A 308 -7.87 12.08 18.22
CA ALA A 308 -7.46 13.47 18.05
C ALA A 308 -6.41 13.91 19.10
N SER A 309 -6.10 13.06 20.09
CA SER A 309 -5.15 13.34 21.17
C SER A 309 -3.68 13.28 20.77
N ASP A 310 -3.31 12.72 19.61
CA ASP A 310 -1.90 12.75 19.14
C ASP A 310 -1.59 14.02 18.31
N SER A 311 -2.58 14.88 18.11
CA SER A 311 -2.39 16.22 17.56
C SER A 311 -1.98 17.15 18.70
N GLU A 312 -0.68 17.46 18.80
CA GLU A 312 -0.13 18.44 19.76
C GLU A 312 -0.77 19.84 19.62
N ASP A 313 -1.47 20.11 18.50
CA ASP A 313 -2.17 21.37 18.21
C ASP A 313 -3.67 21.39 18.63
N ALA A 314 -4.16 20.40 19.37
CA ALA A 314 -5.60 20.29 19.73
C ALA A 314 -6.03 21.16 20.93
N SER A 315 -5.22 22.12 21.38
CA SER A 315 -5.52 22.99 22.54
C SER A 315 -6.76 23.87 22.39
N ASP A 316 -7.28 24.04 21.18
CA ASP A 316 -8.33 25.02 20.89
C ASP A 316 -9.74 24.39 20.74
N LEU A 317 -9.92 23.11 21.12
CA LEU A 317 -11.19 22.38 21.02
C LEU A 317 -11.84 22.14 22.40
N GLU A 318 -12.11 23.22 23.14
CA GLU A 318 -12.78 23.14 24.46
C GLU A 318 -14.28 22.73 24.38
N ASP A 319 -14.90 22.71 23.19
CA ASP A 319 -16.32 22.34 22.99
C ASP A 319 -16.57 20.83 22.69
N ALA A 320 -15.66 19.93 23.06
CA ALA A 320 -15.79 18.49 22.76
C ALA A 320 -16.70 17.69 23.73
N SER A 321 -17.36 18.35 24.69
CA SER A 321 -18.22 17.72 25.71
C SER A 321 -19.43 16.96 25.14
N ASP A 322 -19.88 17.28 23.92
CA ASP A 322 -20.97 16.56 23.23
C ASP A 322 -20.56 15.18 22.64
N LEU A 323 -19.35 14.67 22.94
CA LEU A 323 -18.86 13.37 22.45
C LEU A 323 -19.10 12.21 23.45
N GLU A 324 -19.64 12.46 24.65
CA GLU A 324 -19.87 11.42 25.67
C GLU A 324 -20.92 10.36 25.28
N ASP A 325 -21.75 10.58 24.25
CA ASP A 325 -22.78 9.62 23.78
C ASP A 325 -22.27 8.60 22.72
N ALA A 326 -20.96 8.58 22.41
CA ALA A 326 -20.34 7.57 21.56
C ALA A 326 -20.24 6.12 22.13
N PRO A 327 -20.18 5.85 23.46
CA PRO A 327 -19.95 4.49 23.99
C PRO A 327 -21.12 3.53 23.72
N ASP A 328 -22.31 4.05 23.41
CA ASP A 328 -23.49 3.21 23.12
C ASP A 328 -23.33 2.31 21.90
N LEU A 329 -22.66 2.78 20.84
CA LEU A 329 -22.48 1.95 19.63
C LEU A 329 -21.55 0.78 19.92
N GLU A 330 -20.49 1.06 20.65
CA GLU A 330 -19.47 0.11 21.01
C GLU A 330 -20.04 -0.94 22.00
N ALA A 331 -20.76 -0.49 23.02
CA ALA A 331 -21.48 -1.35 23.95
C ALA A 331 -22.58 -2.18 23.25
N ALA A 332 -23.33 -1.59 22.31
CA ALA A 332 -24.35 -2.31 21.54
C ALA A 332 -23.73 -3.39 20.65
N LEU A 333 -22.60 -3.09 19.99
CA LEU A 333 -21.81 -4.04 19.21
C LEU A 333 -21.31 -5.19 20.06
N VAL A 334 -20.68 -4.85 21.18
CA VAL A 334 -20.20 -5.75 22.21
C VAL A 334 -21.37 -6.66 22.60
N ALA A 335 -22.47 -6.13 23.12
CA ALA A 335 -23.67 -6.87 23.51
C ALA A 335 -24.20 -7.80 22.40
N CYS A 336 -24.33 -7.30 21.18
CA CYS A 336 -24.77 -8.10 20.04
C CYS A 336 -23.81 -9.26 19.73
N LEU A 337 -22.50 -9.02 19.88
CA LEU A 337 -21.50 -10.03 19.64
C LEU A 337 -21.58 -11.16 20.69
N TYR A 338 -21.98 -10.92 21.95
CA TYR A 338 -22.15 -12.01 22.94
C TYR A 338 -23.40 -12.84 22.72
N HIS A 339 -24.50 -12.20 22.33
CA HIS A 339 -25.80 -12.86 22.38
C HIS A 339 -26.03 -13.86 21.26
N SER A 340 -25.13 -13.94 20.29
CA SER A 340 -25.29 -14.80 19.13
C SER A 340 -24.40 -16.04 19.20
N SER A 341 -24.90 -17.15 18.67
CA SER A 341 -24.10 -18.36 18.45
C SER A 341 -23.45 -18.29 17.08
N TYR A 342 -22.12 -18.43 17.02
CA TYR A 342 -21.36 -18.41 15.78
C TYR A 342 -20.74 -19.78 15.49
N PRO A 343 -21.52 -20.85 15.28
CA PRO A 343 -21.01 -22.23 15.25
C PRO A 343 -19.95 -22.51 14.17
N VAL A 344 -19.80 -21.62 13.17
CA VAL A 344 -18.87 -21.80 12.05
C VAL A 344 -17.75 -20.74 11.98
N LEU A 345 -17.68 -19.81 12.94
CA LEU A 345 -16.66 -18.75 12.97
C LEU A 345 -15.28 -19.34 13.26
N LYS A 346 -14.34 -19.12 12.33
CA LYS A 346 -12.96 -19.62 12.40
C LYS A 346 -11.92 -18.51 12.45
N VAL A 347 -12.20 -17.37 11.83
CA VAL A 347 -11.28 -16.24 11.75
C VAL A 347 -11.96 -15.01 12.35
N LEU A 348 -11.35 -14.42 13.35
CA LEU A 348 -11.81 -13.19 14.00
C LEU A 348 -10.68 -12.17 14.02
N CYS A 349 -10.90 -11.04 13.35
CA CYS A 349 -9.99 -9.90 13.39
C CYS A 349 -10.68 -8.73 14.10
N LEU A 350 -10.00 -8.16 15.09
CA LEU A 350 -10.47 -7.06 15.92
C LEU A 350 -9.41 -5.95 15.87
N TYR A 351 -9.70 -4.86 15.18
CA TYR A 351 -8.83 -3.69 15.09
C TYR A 351 -9.43 -2.53 15.88
N SER A 352 -8.63 -1.98 16.79
CA SER A 352 -9.00 -0.89 17.70
C SER A 352 -10.25 -1.18 18.51
N PHE A 353 -10.44 -2.46 18.89
CA PHE A 353 -11.61 -2.94 19.59
C PHE A 353 -11.47 -2.81 21.12
N PRO A 354 -12.54 -2.48 21.85
CA PRO A 354 -12.58 -2.49 23.32
C PRO A 354 -12.64 -3.89 23.93
N MET A 355 -11.49 -4.47 24.18
CA MET A 355 -11.44 -5.87 24.61
C MET A 355 -11.88 -6.10 26.07
N SER A 356 -11.88 -5.06 26.93
CA SER A 356 -12.14 -5.20 28.37
C SER A 356 -13.54 -5.72 28.67
N GLN A 357 -14.52 -5.27 27.91
CA GLN A 357 -15.87 -5.79 28.01
C GLN A 357 -15.89 -7.16 27.35
N PHE A 358 -15.36 -7.27 26.11
CA PHE A 358 -15.51 -8.43 25.21
C PHE A 358 -15.28 -9.79 25.89
N PHE A 359 -14.28 -9.93 26.75
CA PHE A 359 -13.91 -11.25 27.30
C PHE A 359 -14.22 -11.48 28.78
N SER A 360 -15.02 -10.61 29.38
CA SER A 360 -15.37 -10.67 30.81
C SER A 360 -16.36 -11.79 31.17
N GLN A 361 -17.01 -12.43 30.20
CA GLN A 361 -17.96 -13.53 30.39
C GLN A 361 -17.41 -14.80 29.72
N GLU A 362 -17.65 -15.99 30.27
CA GLU A 362 -17.19 -17.27 29.70
C GLU A 362 -17.73 -17.45 28.26
N GLN A 363 -16.91 -17.15 27.25
CA GLN A 363 -17.39 -17.06 25.88
C GLN A 363 -17.17 -18.37 25.09
N PRO A 364 -18.24 -19.04 24.62
CA PRO A 364 -18.12 -20.23 23.78
C PRO A 364 -17.54 -19.95 22.39
N ILE A 365 -17.52 -18.69 21.93
CA ILE A 365 -17.05 -18.31 20.58
C ILE A 365 -15.56 -18.62 20.38
N LEU A 366 -14.73 -18.41 21.40
CA LEU A 366 -13.28 -18.56 21.31
C LEU A 366 -12.84 -20.02 21.15
N LEU A 367 -13.64 -20.97 21.65
CA LEU A 367 -13.29 -22.40 21.63
C LEU A 367 -13.05 -22.96 20.23
N GLN A 368 -13.65 -22.35 19.22
CA GLN A 368 -13.62 -22.80 17.83
C GLN A 368 -12.82 -21.90 16.88
N ILE A 369 -12.36 -20.74 17.37
CA ILE A 369 -11.56 -19.79 16.59
C ILE A 369 -10.17 -20.39 16.37
N THR A 370 -9.75 -20.41 15.12
CA THR A 370 -8.45 -20.94 14.68
C THR A 370 -7.48 -19.83 14.29
N ASP A 371 -7.98 -18.64 13.95
CA ASP A 371 -7.18 -17.47 13.60
C ASP A 371 -7.74 -16.24 14.32
N LEU A 372 -6.93 -15.64 15.19
CA LEU A 372 -7.29 -14.47 15.99
C LEU A 372 -6.29 -13.35 15.71
N ASP A 373 -6.80 -12.22 15.24
CA ASP A 373 -6.00 -11.03 14.94
C ASP A 373 -6.48 -9.85 15.82
N LEU A 374 -5.65 -9.43 16.77
CA LEU A 374 -5.95 -8.39 17.74
C LEU A 374 -5.04 -7.19 17.49
N ARG A 375 -5.56 -6.16 16.83
CA ARG A 375 -4.77 -4.98 16.47
C ARG A 375 -5.19 -3.77 17.28
N ARG A 376 -4.23 -3.08 17.89
CA ARG A 376 -4.41 -1.83 18.64
C ARG A 376 -5.51 -1.90 19.71
N PRO A 377 -5.52 -2.89 20.62
CA PRO A 377 -6.53 -2.93 21.67
C PRO A 377 -6.53 -1.60 22.44
N LYS A 378 -7.70 -0.96 22.55
CA LYS A 378 -7.82 0.39 23.13
C LYS A 378 -7.59 0.41 24.65
N ASN A 379 -8.00 -0.64 25.34
CA ASN A 379 -7.96 -0.68 26.80
C ASN A 379 -6.66 -1.33 27.30
N ILE A 380 -6.11 -0.82 28.40
CA ILE A 380 -4.95 -1.37 29.09
C ILE A 380 -5.34 -2.64 29.89
N ASP A 381 -6.63 -2.79 30.21
CA ASP A 381 -7.16 -3.86 31.05
C ASP A 381 -7.50 -5.17 30.31
N VAL A 382 -6.94 -5.40 29.12
CA VAL A 382 -7.18 -6.65 28.40
C VAL A 382 -6.46 -7.80 29.11
N ASP A 383 -7.20 -8.72 29.72
CA ASP A 383 -6.63 -9.97 30.25
C ASP A 383 -6.34 -10.94 29.10
N PHE A 384 -5.21 -10.77 28.41
CA PHE A 384 -4.79 -11.68 27.33
C PHE A 384 -4.64 -13.12 27.82
N HIS A 385 -4.30 -13.33 29.10
CA HIS A 385 -4.19 -14.68 29.65
C HIS A 385 -5.54 -15.38 29.62
N ALA A 386 -6.61 -14.70 30.05
CA ALA A 386 -7.98 -15.21 29.99
C ALA A 386 -8.41 -15.47 28.53
N ILE A 387 -8.22 -14.51 27.62
CA ILE A 387 -8.59 -14.64 26.20
C ILE A 387 -7.97 -15.89 25.59
N LEU A 388 -6.66 -16.06 25.76
CA LEU A 388 -5.93 -17.17 25.17
C LEU A 388 -6.30 -18.50 25.83
N SER A 389 -6.62 -18.50 27.13
CA SER A 389 -7.09 -19.70 27.83
C SER A 389 -8.42 -20.23 27.29
N TYR A 390 -9.28 -19.34 26.77
CA TYR A 390 -10.56 -19.71 26.13
C TYR A 390 -10.44 -20.06 24.64
N ALA A 391 -9.26 -19.93 24.03
CA ALA A 391 -9.02 -20.20 22.60
C ALA A 391 -8.06 -21.39 22.37
N PRO A 392 -8.39 -22.61 22.85
CA PRO A 392 -7.47 -23.75 22.75
C PRO A 392 -7.24 -24.22 21.31
N ALA A 393 -8.17 -23.98 20.38
CA ALA A 393 -8.07 -24.38 18.98
C ALA A 393 -7.23 -23.42 18.11
N LEU A 394 -6.61 -22.40 18.72
CA LEU A 394 -5.93 -21.34 18.00
C LEU A 394 -4.70 -21.86 17.25
N SER A 395 -4.71 -21.66 15.92
CA SER A 395 -3.63 -22.05 15.01
C SER A 395 -2.78 -20.88 14.54
N GLN A 396 -3.37 -19.69 14.52
CA GLN A 396 -2.72 -18.44 14.19
C GLN A 396 -3.14 -17.34 15.17
N LEU A 397 -2.15 -16.61 15.68
CA LEU A 397 -2.36 -15.46 16.54
C LEU A 397 -1.58 -14.27 15.98
N THR A 398 -2.27 -13.17 15.71
CA THR A 398 -1.65 -11.88 15.42
C THR A 398 -2.03 -10.91 16.53
N VAL A 399 -1.03 -10.25 17.13
CA VAL A 399 -1.29 -9.18 18.10
C VAL A 399 -0.43 -7.98 17.77
N TYR A 400 -1.09 -6.84 17.60
CA TYR A 400 -0.46 -5.54 17.44
C TYR A 400 -0.85 -4.65 18.62
N SER A 401 0.11 -4.15 19.38
CA SER A 401 -0.10 -3.23 20.49
C SER A 401 0.55 -1.90 20.19
N ASN A 402 -0.06 -0.81 20.63
CA ASN A 402 0.63 0.48 20.65
C ASN A 402 1.69 0.47 21.78
N LYS A 403 2.80 1.17 21.56
CA LYS A 403 3.99 1.18 22.45
C LYS A 403 3.70 1.68 23.87
N PHE A 404 2.73 2.57 24.03
CA PHE A 404 2.65 3.48 25.17
C PHE A 404 2.31 2.83 26.52
N ASN A 405 1.82 1.57 26.57
CA ASN A 405 1.35 0.96 27.83
C ASN A 405 1.94 -0.41 28.17
N LEU A 406 3.04 -0.80 27.51
CA LEU A 406 3.69 -2.10 27.76
C LEU A 406 4.20 -2.24 29.18
N GLU A 407 4.75 -1.18 29.78
CA GLU A 407 5.36 -1.24 31.11
C GLU A 407 4.32 -1.51 32.21
N MET A 408 3.16 -0.85 32.12
CA MET A 408 2.04 -1.05 33.04
C MET A 408 1.48 -2.47 32.92
N TYR A 409 1.33 -2.98 31.69
CA TYR A 409 0.86 -4.36 31.50
C TYR A 409 1.86 -5.38 32.04
N MET A 410 3.16 -5.16 31.83
CA MET A 410 4.22 -6.03 32.35
C MET A 410 4.28 -6.08 33.88
N SER A 411 4.05 -4.96 34.57
CA SER A 411 4.04 -4.96 36.05
C SER A 411 2.88 -5.81 36.59
N ARG A 412 1.72 -5.78 35.91
CA ARG A 412 0.56 -6.62 36.23
C ARG A 412 0.78 -8.10 35.92
N ILE A 413 1.37 -8.46 34.79
CA ILE A 413 1.70 -9.88 34.52
C ILE A 413 2.70 -10.39 35.56
N ARG A 414 3.71 -9.60 35.93
CA ARG A 414 4.74 -10.04 36.88
C ARG A 414 4.18 -10.30 38.28
N SER A 415 3.13 -9.60 38.68
CA SER A 415 2.44 -9.90 39.93
C SER A 415 1.47 -11.07 39.81
N ASP A 416 1.05 -11.41 38.60
CA ASP A 416 0.15 -12.53 38.33
C ASP A 416 0.93 -13.85 38.32
N ALA A 417 0.74 -14.68 39.35
CA ALA A 417 1.40 -15.98 39.48
C ALA A 417 0.81 -17.07 38.57
N ARG A 418 -0.02 -16.71 37.58
CA ARG A 418 -0.63 -17.65 36.65
C ARG A 418 0.43 -18.37 35.81
N SER A 419 0.19 -19.67 35.61
CA SER A 419 1.00 -20.45 34.67
C SER A 419 0.76 -20.00 33.24
N PRO A 420 1.79 -19.99 32.37
CA PRO A 420 1.62 -19.68 30.95
C PRO A 420 0.58 -20.59 30.29
N VAL A 421 -0.25 -20.02 29.41
CA VAL A 421 -1.30 -20.70 28.65
C VAL A 421 -0.68 -21.63 27.62
N LEU A 422 -1.06 -22.91 27.63
CA LEU A 422 -0.62 -23.87 26.63
C LEU A 422 -1.47 -23.77 25.36
N LEU A 423 -0.87 -23.34 24.26
CA LEU A 423 -1.48 -23.25 22.93
C LEU A 423 -0.89 -24.33 22.02
N SER A 424 -1.33 -25.58 22.21
CA SER A 424 -0.79 -26.74 21.49
C SER A 424 -1.05 -26.72 19.98
N HIS A 425 -2.06 -26.00 19.51
CA HIS A 425 -2.39 -25.92 18.07
C HIS A 425 -1.76 -24.72 17.37
N LEU A 426 -1.08 -23.83 18.09
CA LEU A 426 -0.56 -22.59 17.54
C LEU A 426 0.66 -22.87 16.65
N HIS A 427 0.50 -22.62 15.35
CA HIS A 427 1.53 -22.80 14.33
C HIS A 427 2.13 -21.47 13.85
N ARG A 428 1.37 -20.37 13.95
CA ARG A 428 1.77 -19.04 13.49
C ARG A 428 1.55 -18.01 14.57
N LEU A 429 2.58 -17.23 14.88
CA LEU A 429 2.54 -16.18 15.89
C LEU A 429 3.16 -14.91 15.32
N HIS A 430 2.36 -13.86 15.19
CA HIS A 430 2.80 -12.54 14.75
C HIS A 430 2.60 -11.53 15.88
N LEU A 431 3.70 -10.92 16.34
CA LEU A 431 3.70 -9.96 17.43
C LEU A 431 4.29 -8.64 16.95
N TYR A 432 3.48 -7.59 16.99
CA TYR A 432 3.85 -6.22 16.66
C TYR A 432 3.79 -5.39 17.94
N SER A 433 4.96 -4.96 18.42
CA SER A 433 5.18 -4.29 19.71
C SER A 433 4.50 -5.01 20.89
N SER A 434 4.38 -6.34 20.84
CA SER A 434 3.59 -7.15 21.78
C SER A 434 4.37 -8.35 22.36
N THR A 435 5.69 -8.21 22.54
CA THR A 435 6.55 -9.33 22.99
C THR A 435 6.24 -9.84 24.40
N PHE A 436 5.48 -9.09 25.22
CA PHE A 436 5.00 -9.55 26.53
C PHE A 436 4.14 -10.82 26.43
N LEU A 437 3.50 -11.07 25.28
CA LEU A 437 2.70 -12.27 25.09
C LEU A 437 3.54 -13.54 25.18
N LEU A 438 4.83 -13.43 24.86
CA LEU A 438 5.78 -14.53 25.00
C LEU A 438 6.00 -14.93 26.46
N ASP A 439 5.73 -14.07 27.46
CA ASP A 439 5.81 -14.46 28.87
C ASP A 439 4.63 -15.33 29.30
N ILE A 440 3.46 -15.15 28.67
CA ILE A 440 2.20 -15.76 29.10
C ILE A 440 1.76 -16.97 28.26
N ILE A 441 2.46 -17.35 27.18
CA ILE A 441 2.08 -18.49 26.33
C ILE A 441 3.15 -19.57 26.25
N THR A 442 2.75 -20.81 26.04
CA THR A 442 3.61 -21.93 25.66
C THR A 442 3.06 -22.53 24.37
N ALA A 443 3.87 -22.56 23.30
CA ALA A 443 3.42 -22.96 21.97
C ALA A 443 4.36 -24.00 21.34
N PRO A 444 4.26 -25.28 21.72
CA PRO A 444 5.24 -26.30 21.33
C PRO A 444 5.25 -26.63 19.83
N ASN A 445 4.13 -26.42 19.14
CA ASN A 445 3.99 -26.68 17.71
C ASN A 445 4.15 -25.42 16.84
N LEU A 446 4.73 -24.36 17.40
CA LEU A 446 4.95 -23.11 16.67
C LEU A 446 6.00 -23.33 15.56
N VAL A 447 5.64 -22.93 14.34
CA VAL A 447 6.48 -23.09 13.12
C VAL A 447 6.89 -21.73 12.56
N HIS A 448 6.00 -20.75 12.58
CA HIS A 448 6.24 -19.40 12.08
C HIS A 448 6.18 -18.39 13.22
N LEU A 449 7.26 -17.63 13.38
CA LEU A 449 7.37 -16.58 14.39
C LEU A 449 7.71 -15.26 13.70
N HIS A 450 6.85 -14.27 13.82
CA HIS A 450 7.06 -12.91 13.36
C HIS A 450 7.10 -11.96 14.57
N LEU A 451 8.23 -11.29 14.76
CA LEU A 451 8.45 -10.31 15.81
C LEU A 451 8.81 -8.97 15.17
N GLU A 452 7.90 -8.01 15.28
CA GLU A 452 8.15 -6.60 14.99
C GLU A 452 8.14 -5.86 16.31
N ASN A 453 9.30 -5.43 16.81
CA ASN A 453 9.36 -4.69 18.07
C ASN A 453 10.63 -3.83 18.16
N ASP A 454 10.48 -2.60 18.62
CA ASP A 454 11.58 -1.67 18.87
C ASP A 454 12.46 -2.10 20.05
N SER A 455 11.91 -2.85 21.01
CA SER A 455 12.64 -3.33 22.20
C SER A 455 12.48 -4.83 22.42
N LEU A 456 13.05 -5.63 21.52
CA LEU A 456 13.09 -7.09 21.69
C LEU A 456 13.87 -7.49 22.95
N ARG A 457 13.17 -7.79 24.04
CA ARG A 457 13.77 -8.32 25.27
C ARG A 457 14.24 -9.76 25.03
N SER A 458 15.53 -9.93 24.74
CA SER A 458 16.13 -11.24 24.42
C SER A 458 15.82 -12.31 25.46
N ASN A 459 15.85 -11.96 26.74
CA ASN A 459 15.51 -12.86 27.85
C ASN A 459 14.05 -13.37 27.81
N VAL A 460 13.10 -12.56 27.33
CA VAL A 460 11.69 -12.97 27.20
C VAL A 460 11.55 -13.98 26.06
N VAL A 461 12.22 -13.73 24.93
CA VAL A 461 12.19 -14.68 23.80
C VAL A 461 12.91 -15.98 24.15
N ASP A 462 14.07 -15.90 24.81
CA ASP A 462 14.83 -17.05 25.31
C ASP A 462 13.99 -17.93 26.25
N ALA A 463 13.38 -17.32 27.27
CA ALA A 463 12.50 -18.03 28.20
C ALA A 463 11.32 -18.69 27.49
N PHE A 464 10.73 -18.02 26.49
CA PHE A 464 9.66 -18.58 25.68
C PHE A 464 10.11 -19.77 24.85
N LEU A 465 11.26 -19.71 24.18
CA LEU A 465 11.78 -20.82 23.36
C LEU A 465 12.15 -22.01 24.21
N HIS A 466 12.81 -21.79 25.35
CA HIS A 466 13.14 -22.86 26.27
C HIS A 466 11.87 -23.53 26.84
N ARG A 467 10.85 -22.74 27.18
CA ARG A 467 9.57 -23.25 27.69
C ARG A 467 8.77 -23.99 26.60
N SER A 468 8.70 -23.44 25.40
CA SER A 468 7.89 -23.98 24.31
C SER A 468 8.56 -25.16 23.60
N ARG A 469 9.91 -25.16 23.51
CA ARG A 469 10.67 -26.17 22.76
C ARG A 469 10.16 -26.36 21.32
N CYS A 470 9.76 -25.25 20.70
CA CYS A 470 9.21 -25.26 19.36
C CYS A 470 10.30 -25.33 18.28
N ASN A 471 9.94 -25.90 17.13
CA ASN A 471 10.82 -26.01 15.97
C ASN A 471 10.47 -24.92 14.96
N ILE A 472 11.00 -23.71 15.18
CA ILE A 472 10.76 -22.58 14.28
C ILE A 472 11.42 -22.86 12.92
N GLU A 473 10.60 -22.90 11.86
CA GLU A 473 11.06 -23.06 10.48
C GLU A 473 11.13 -21.70 9.76
N SER A 474 10.27 -20.76 10.14
CA SER A 474 10.18 -19.43 9.54
C SER A 474 10.23 -18.35 10.60
N LEU A 475 11.21 -17.46 10.48
CA LEU A 475 11.46 -16.39 11.44
C LEU A 475 11.46 -15.04 10.71
N HIS A 476 10.60 -14.11 11.14
CA HIS A 476 10.57 -12.74 10.66
C HIS A 476 10.91 -11.79 11.81
N LEU A 477 11.97 -11.00 11.66
CA LEU A 477 12.47 -10.08 12.68
C LEU A 477 12.55 -8.65 12.16
N ASP A 478 11.59 -7.81 12.57
CA ASP A 478 11.63 -6.37 12.39
C ASP A 478 11.99 -5.66 13.69
N ILE A 479 13.30 -5.60 13.95
CA ILE A 479 13.86 -4.99 15.16
C ILE A 479 14.61 -3.73 14.76
N TRP A 480 14.23 -2.59 15.34
CA TRP A 480 14.79 -1.28 15.03
C TRP A 480 15.96 -0.87 15.96
N GLY A 481 16.29 -1.69 16.97
CA GLY A 481 17.34 -1.41 17.96
C GLY A 481 18.77 -1.72 17.47
N ARG A 482 19.71 -0.77 17.64
CA ARG A 482 21.13 -0.93 17.24
C ARG A 482 21.97 -1.88 18.12
N ASN A 483 21.53 -2.15 19.35
CA ASN A 483 22.38 -2.76 20.39
C ASN A 483 22.12 -4.26 20.66
N MET A 484 21.40 -4.96 19.78
CA MET A 484 20.96 -6.34 20.04
C MET A 484 21.91 -7.43 19.51
N ALA A 485 23.05 -7.06 18.92
CA ALA A 485 23.83 -7.98 18.10
C ALA A 485 24.31 -9.23 18.87
N SER A 486 24.74 -9.12 20.13
CA SER A 486 25.20 -10.28 20.91
C SER A 486 24.05 -11.18 21.37
N SER A 487 23.01 -10.60 21.98
CA SER A 487 21.88 -11.38 22.50
C SER A 487 21.06 -12.08 21.40
N ILE A 488 21.08 -11.54 20.17
CA ILE A 488 20.38 -12.18 19.06
C ILE A 488 21.10 -13.43 18.55
N VAL A 489 22.45 -13.51 18.69
CA VAL A 489 23.21 -14.70 18.29
C VAL A 489 22.81 -15.89 19.15
N GLU A 490 22.81 -15.69 20.47
CA GLU A 490 22.43 -16.72 21.43
C GLU A 490 21.01 -17.21 21.15
N LEU A 491 20.10 -16.29 20.87
CA LEU A 491 18.72 -16.60 20.50
C LEU A 491 18.65 -17.43 19.21
N TRP A 492 19.40 -17.05 18.19
CA TRP A 492 19.38 -17.72 16.89
C TRP A 492 20.00 -19.12 16.93
N CYS A 493 21.01 -19.32 17.77
CA CYS A 493 21.61 -20.64 18.02
C CYS A 493 20.59 -21.65 18.60
N GLN A 494 19.52 -21.17 19.25
CA GLN A 494 18.46 -22.03 19.79
C GLN A 494 17.43 -22.46 18.76
N MET A 495 17.45 -21.89 17.55
CA MET A 495 16.52 -22.22 16.46
C MET A 495 17.26 -22.81 15.25
N PRO A 496 17.94 -23.98 15.39
CA PRO A 496 18.75 -24.54 14.30
C PRO A 496 17.93 -24.99 13.07
N HIS A 497 16.61 -25.08 13.21
CA HIS A 497 15.66 -25.55 12.18
C HIS A 497 15.12 -24.43 11.28
N VAL A 498 15.52 -23.17 11.48
CA VAL A 498 15.05 -22.07 10.62
C VAL A 498 15.54 -22.28 9.18
N THR A 499 14.58 -22.39 8.27
CA THR A 499 14.81 -22.51 6.82
C THR A 499 14.45 -21.23 6.07
N HIS A 500 13.58 -20.39 6.63
CA HIS A 500 13.18 -19.11 6.07
C HIS A 500 13.40 -17.97 7.08
N LEU A 501 14.22 -16.97 6.71
CA LEU A 501 14.51 -15.80 7.53
C LEU A 501 14.13 -14.52 6.78
N THR A 502 13.25 -13.72 7.37
CA THR A 502 12.90 -12.38 6.89
C THR A 502 13.46 -11.35 7.86
N VAL A 503 14.35 -10.46 7.41
CA VAL A 503 15.06 -9.50 8.29
C VAL A 503 15.19 -8.12 7.67
N PHE A 504 15.15 -7.10 8.51
CA PHE A 504 15.38 -5.73 8.07
C PHE A 504 16.86 -5.50 7.77
N ALA A 505 17.16 -4.90 6.62
CA ALA A 505 18.55 -4.74 6.16
C ALA A 505 19.46 -4.05 7.18
N ARG A 506 18.96 -3.05 7.93
CA ARG A 506 19.77 -2.19 8.80
C ARG A 506 20.33 -2.88 10.06
N GLN A 507 19.97 -4.12 10.31
CA GLN A 507 20.38 -4.81 11.53
C GLN A 507 21.86 -5.23 11.46
N GLY A 508 22.61 -5.09 12.56
CA GLY A 508 24.03 -5.50 12.68
C GLY A 508 24.26 -7.01 12.69
N ILE A 509 23.30 -7.77 12.16
CA ILE A 509 23.11 -9.21 12.35
C ILE A 509 23.83 -10.07 11.30
N TRP A 510 24.52 -9.42 10.36
CA TRP A 510 25.19 -10.09 9.25
C TRP A 510 26.46 -10.82 9.68
N VAL A 511 27.10 -10.38 10.77
CA VAL A 511 28.34 -11.01 11.27
C VAL A 511 28.07 -12.44 11.78
N PRO A 512 27.09 -12.68 12.66
CA PRO A 512 26.76 -14.04 13.08
C PRO A 512 26.35 -14.97 11.93
N LEU A 513 25.67 -14.44 10.90
CA LEU A 513 25.24 -15.26 9.76
C LEU A 513 26.40 -15.75 8.88
N LYS A 514 27.59 -15.13 8.94
CA LYS A 514 28.79 -15.61 8.21
C LYS A 514 29.66 -16.57 9.02
N GLU A 515 29.46 -16.68 10.33
CA GLU A 515 30.31 -17.46 11.22
C GLU A 515 30.16 -18.96 10.97
N ARG A 516 31.29 -19.65 11.03
CA ARG A 516 31.37 -21.10 10.89
C ARG A 516 31.94 -21.72 12.15
N THR A 517 31.39 -22.87 12.53
CA THR A 517 31.97 -23.73 13.56
C THR A 517 33.26 -24.38 13.04
N PRO A 518 34.12 -24.93 13.93
CA PRO A 518 35.38 -25.57 13.54
C PRO A 518 35.24 -26.74 12.55
N ASP A 519 34.05 -27.35 12.46
CA ASP A 519 33.71 -28.40 11.49
C ASP A 519 33.26 -27.85 10.12
N GLY A 520 33.31 -26.53 9.93
CA GLY A 520 32.95 -25.85 8.69
C GLY A 520 31.46 -25.59 8.49
N ARG A 521 30.58 -26.02 9.41
CA ARG A 521 29.14 -25.71 9.35
C ARG A 521 28.88 -24.27 9.79
N PHE A 522 27.74 -23.69 9.40
CA PHE A 522 27.34 -22.36 9.90
C PHE A 522 26.89 -22.46 11.36
N SER A 523 27.38 -21.57 12.22
CA SER A 523 27.02 -21.53 13.65
C SER A 523 25.55 -21.16 13.85
N VAL A 524 25.07 -20.20 13.05
CA VAL A 524 23.70 -19.70 13.08
C VAL A 524 22.91 -20.24 11.90
N PHE A 525 21.67 -20.71 12.12
CA PHE A 525 20.76 -21.21 11.07
C PHE A 525 21.45 -22.10 10.02
N PRO A 526 21.99 -23.27 10.42
CA PRO A 526 22.68 -24.17 9.50
C PRO A 526 21.79 -24.69 8.36
N GLN A 527 20.47 -24.57 8.48
CA GLN A 527 19.48 -25.03 7.49
C GLN A 527 18.83 -23.88 6.70
N LEU A 528 19.35 -22.65 6.77
CA LEU A 528 18.73 -21.49 6.13
C LEU A 528 18.72 -21.60 4.59
N GLN A 529 17.54 -21.81 4.00
CA GLN A 529 17.34 -21.96 2.56
C GLN A 529 16.83 -20.72 1.86
N HIS A 530 16.06 -19.87 2.56
CA HIS A 530 15.46 -18.66 2.00
C HIS A 530 15.73 -17.48 2.91
N LEU A 531 16.35 -16.44 2.36
CA LEU A 531 16.60 -15.17 3.03
C LEU A 531 15.82 -14.06 2.33
N GLU A 532 14.91 -13.42 3.06
CA GLU A 532 14.19 -12.23 2.60
C GLU A 532 14.70 -11.00 3.34
N ILE A 533 15.03 -9.96 2.58
CA ILE A 533 15.59 -8.72 3.10
C ILE A 533 14.72 -7.57 2.65
N TYR A 534 14.05 -6.93 3.60
CA TYR A 534 13.30 -5.71 3.36
C TYR A 534 14.14 -4.50 3.79
N SER A 535 14.21 -3.50 2.92
CA SER A 535 15.07 -2.34 3.06
C SER A 535 14.38 -1.12 2.46
N CYS A 536 14.01 -0.15 3.29
CA CYS A 536 13.54 1.12 2.77
C CYS A 536 14.69 2.00 2.29
N LYS A 537 15.84 2.04 2.99
CA LYS A 537 17.05 2.83 2.65
C LYS A 537 18.28 2.32 3.45
N ALA A 538 18.79 1.13 3.17
CA ALA A 538 20.01 0.66 3.84
C ALA A 538 21.27 1.37 3.30
N PRO A 539 22.24 1.74 4.16
CA PRO A 539 23.54 2.20 3.70
C PRO A 539 24.23 1.15 2.81
N SER A 540 24.98 1.59 1.81
CA SER A 540 25.71 0.72 0.88
C SER A 540 26.61 -0.30 1.60
N ARG A 541 27.24 0.10 2.72
CA ARG A 541 28.08 -0.76 3.58
C ARG A 541 27.32 -1.98 4.12
N VAL A 542 26.06 -1.79 4.50
CA VAL A 542 25.21 -2.86 5.06
C VAL A 542 24.83 -3.87 3.97
N VAL A 543 24.48 -3.37 2.78
CA VAL A 543 24.23 -4.23 1.62
C VAL A 543 25.48 -5.01 1.25
N SER A 544 26.68 -4.42 1.29
CA SER A 544 27.92 -5.16 1.08
C SER A 544 28.15 -6.29 2.10
N ASN A 545 27.78 -6.10 3.37
CA ASN A 545 27.84 -7.18 4.38
C ASN A 545 26.84 -8.30 4.07
N ILE A 546 25.61 -7.95 3.68
CA ILE A 546 24.60 -8.90 3.21
C ILE A 546 25.17 -9.75 2.06
N MET A 547 25.78 -9.10 1.07
CA MET A 547 26.35 -9.78 -0.09
C MET A 547 27.45 -10.77 0.29
N ARG A 548 28.29 -10.46 1.27
CA ARG A 548 29.30 -11.40 1.79
C ARG A 548 28.66 -12.62 2.46
N VAL A 549 27.58 -12.43 3.23
CA VAL A 549 26.84 -13.54 3.85
C VAL A 549 26.23 -14.44 2.77
N VAL A 550 25.59 -13.84 1.77
CA VAL A 550 24.98 -14.54 0.64
C VAL A 550 26.02 -15.38 -0.10
N LEU A 551 27.16 -14.78 -0.48
CA LEU A 551 28.25 -15.49 -1.17
C LEU A 551 28.76 -16.69 -0.37
N LYS A 552 28.97 -16.52 0.94
CA LYS A 552 29.43 -17.61 1.81
C LYS A 552 28.40 -18.74 1.91
N ARG A 553 27.10 -18.43 1.96
CA ARG A 553 26.01 -19.42 2.17
C ARG A 553 25.50 -20.10 0.91
N CYS A 554 25.55 -19.44 -0.24
CA CYS A 554 25.22 -20.08 -1.53
C CYS A 554 26.37 -20.91 -2.09
N GLY A 555 27.53 -20.91 -1.43
CA GLY A 555 28.69 -21.70 -1.85
C GLY A 555 29.22 -21.31 -3.23
N ALA A 556 28.95 -20.09 -3.70
CA ALA A 556 29.53 -19.59 -4.94
C ALA A 556 30.99 -19.22 -4.71
N ARG A 557 31.86 -19.57 -5.65
CA ARG A 557 33.27 -19.16 -5.64
C ARG A 557 33.47 -18.05 -6.65
N LYS A 558 34.08 -16.97 -6.21
CA LYS A 558 34.50 -15.87 -7.08
C LYS A 558 35.78 -16.27 -7.79
N ILE A 559 35.76 -16.31 -9.11
CA ILE A 559 36.92 -16.62 -9.95
C ILE A 559 37.23 -15.40 -10.82
N ARG A 560 38.51 -15.12 -11.05
CA ARG A 560 38.94 -14.11 -12.01
C ARG A 560 39.43 -14.82 -13.26
N VAL A 561 38.73 -14.63 -14.38
CA VAL A 561 39.10 -15.18 -15.69
C VAL A 561 39.33 -14.00 -16.63
N GLU A 562 40.54 -13.87 -17.18
CA GLU A 562 40.91 -12.82 -18.15
C GLU A 562 40.56 -11.38 -17.69
N GLY A 563 40.70 -11.10 -16.40
CA GLY A 563 40.38 -9.79 -15.81
C GLY A 563 38.89 -9.55 -15.55
N ARG A 564 38.00 -10.49 -15.91
CA ARG A 564 36.57 -10.47 -15.56
C ARG A 564 36.34 -11.28 -14.29
N THR A 565 35.41 -10.81 -13.46
CA THR A 565 34.97 -11.54 -12.27
C THR A 565 33.78 -12.42 -12.65
N GLU A 566 33.96 -13.73 -12.52
CA GLU A 566 32.91 -14.74 -12.75
C GLU A 566 32.60 -15.49 -11.46
N TYR A 567 31.41 -16.09 -11.39
CA TYR A 567 30.98 -16.88 -10.25
C TYR A 567 30.68 -18.31 -10.70
N HIS A 568 31.28 -19.27 -10.02
CA HIS A 568 31.00 -20.69 -10.23
C HIS A 568 30.32 -21.30 -9.02
N LYS A 569 29.34 -22.15 -9.29
CA LYS A 569 28.68 -22.99 -8.30
C LYS A 569 29.69 -23.99 -7.73
N SER A 570 29.85 -24.03 -6.40
CA SER A 570 30.66 -25.09 -5.78
C SER A 570 30.00 -26.46 -5.92
N LYS A 571 30.79 -27.52 -5.72
CA LYS A 571 30.29 -28.90 -5.67
C LYS A 571 29.48 -29.19 -4.41
N GLU A 572 29.66 -28.39 -3.37
CA GLU A 572 28.88 -28.54 -2.14
C GLU A 572 27.48 -27.99 -2.35
N PRO A 573 26.44 -28.67 -1.83
CA PRO A 573 25.08 -28.19 -1.96
C PRO A 573 24.96 -26.83 -1.26
N PRO A 574 24.40 -25.80 -1.92
CA PRO A 574 24.21 -24.49 -1.30
C PRO A 574 23.25 -24.63 -0.12
N VAL A 575 23.60 -24.01 1.00
CA VAL A 575 22.70 -23.90 2.15
C VAL A 575 21.59 -22.91 1.80
N LEU A 576 21.97 -21.71 1.34
CA LEU A 576 21.04 -20.69 0.87
C LEU A 576 20.69 -20.90 -0.60
N ARG A 577 19.40 -21.11 -0.88
CA ARG A 577 18.87 -21.40 -2.22
C ARG A 577 18.14 -20.23 -2.84
N ARG A 578 17.50 -19.39 -2.02
CA ARG A 578 16.70 -18.25 -2.48
C ARG A 578 17.02 -16.98 -1.69
N LEU A 579 17.10 -15.86 -2.40
CA LEU A 579 17.30 -14.53 -1.85
C LEU A 579 16.27 -13.57 -2.44
N ASP A 580 15.44 -13.02 -1.58
CA ASP A 580 14.47 -11.99 -1.94
C ASP A 580 14.94 -10.66 -1.36
N ILE A 581 15.17 -9.66 -2.21
CA ILE A 581 15.59 -8.33 -1.77
C ILE A 581 14.56 -7.29 -2.23
N ASN A 582 13.95 -6.64 -1.24
CA ASN A 582 13.07 -5.50 -1.41
C ASN A 582 13.87 -4.24 -1.03
N GLY A 583 14.61 -3.65 -1.97
CA GLY A 583 15.45 -2.49 -1.67
C GLY A 583 16.30 -1.98 -2.82
N TRP A 584 16.95 -0.84 -2.60
CA TRP A 584 17.85 -0.22 -3.58
C TRP A 584 19.20 -0.93 -3.56
N LEU A 585 19.63 -1.39 -4.73
CA LEU A 585 20.94 -1.99 -4.94
C LEU A 585 21.78 -1.06 -5.80
N THR A 586 23.08 -0.98 -5.53
CA THR A 586 24.00 -0.36 -6.49
C THR A 586 24.03 -1.19 -7.78
N PRO A 587 24.36 -0.59 -8.94
CA PRO A 587 24.54 -1.37 -10.16
C PRO A 587 25.49 -2.55 -9.97
N SER A 588 26.61 -2.39 -9.24
CA SER A 588 27.55 -3.48 -8.96
C SER A 588 26.94 -4.63 -8.16
N GLN A 589 26.12 -4.33 -7.14
CA GLN A 589 25.42 -5.34 -6.35
C GLN A 589 24.37 -6.08 -7.18
N HIS A 590 23.63 -5.35 -8.00
CA HIS A 590 22.65 -5.92 -8.92
C HIS A 590 23.31 -6.89 -9.91
N HIS A 591 24.40 -6.49 -10.58
CA HIS A 591 25.13 -7.36 -11.51
C HIS A 591 25.67 -8.61 -10.82
N MET A 592 26.18 -8.50 -9.59
CA MET A 592 26.65 -9.65 -8.84
C MET A 592 25.51 -10.63 -8.53
N LEU A 593 24.35 -10.15 -8.09
CA LEU A 593 23.20 -11.01 -7.82
C LEU A 593 22.68 -11.70 -9.08
N LEU A 594 22.62 -10.98 -10.20
CA LEU A 594 22.30 -11.59 -11.50
C LEU A 594 23.29 -12.69 -11.87
N ALA A 595 24.60 -12.45 -11.70
CA ALA A 595 25.62 -13.46 -11.98
C ALA A 595 25.47 -14.72 -11.10
N LEU A 596 25.07 -14.57 -9.82
CA LEU A 596 24.78 -15.70 -8.93
C LEU A 596 23.52 -16.49 -9.35
N SER A 597 22.53 -15.80 -9.91
CA SER A 597 21.32 -16.40 -10.47
C SER A 597 21.60 -17.14 -11.77
N GLU A 598 22.33 -16.50 -12.69
CA GLU A 598 22.72 -17.06 -13.99
C GLU A 598 23.58 -18.33 -13.85
N CYS A 599 24.47 -18.40 -12.85
CA CYS A 599 25.27 -19.60 -12.60
C CYS A 599 24.52 -20.69 -11.80
N GLY A 600 23.25 -20.45 -11.44
CA GLY A 600 22.40 -21.39 -10.71
C GLY A 600 22.85 -21.66 -9.27
N ALA A 601 23.63 -20.73 -8.68
CA ALA A 601 24.04 -20.80 -7.29
C ALA A 601 22.94 -20.30 -6.35
N LEU A 602 22.10 -19.37 -6.81
CA LEU A 602 21.09 -18.72 -5.98
C LEU A 602 19.88 -18.26 -6.81
N ASP A 603 18.66 -18.60 -6.42
CA ASP A 603 17.45 -17.99 -6.97
C ASP A 603 17.27 -16.59 -6.39
N VAL A 604 17.27 -15.56 -7.23
CA VAL A 604 17.21 -14.16 -6.79
C VAL A 604 15.90 -13.52 -7.25
N CYS A 605 15.09 -13.06 -6.29
CA CYS A 605 13.94 -12.22 -6.55
C CYS A 605 14.24 -10.77 -6.14
N LEU A 606 14.19 -9.86 -7.13
CA LEU A 606 14.36 -8.42 -6.89
C LEU A 606 13.02 -7.73 -7.07
N SER A 607 12.40 -7.32 -5.97
CA SER A 607 11.21 -6.48 -6.05
C SER A 607 11.66 -5.03 -6.25
N VAL A 608 11.44 -4.51 -7.45
CA VAL A 608 11.63 -3.08 -7.72
C VAL A 608 10.51 -2.32 -7.02
N SER A 609 10.76 -1.82 -5.81
CA SER A 609 9.79 -0.99 -5.06
C SER A 609 9.64 0.43 -5.62
N GLY A 610 10.23 0.71 -6.78
CA GLY A 610 10.14 2.00 -7.43
C GLY A 610 8.74 2.26 -7.97
N LYS A 611 7.99 3.14 -7.31
CA LYS A 611 7.28 4.15 -8.10
C LYS A 611 8.35 4.74 -9.04
N PRO A 612 8.14 4.75 -10.37
CA PRO A 612 9.08 5.42 -11.26
C PRO A 612 9.28 6.84 -10.71
N ALA A 613 10.51 7.35 -10.77
CA ALA A 613 10.82 8.72 -10.38
C ALA A 613 10.09 9.71 -11.32
N SER A 614 8.77 9.83 -11.18
CA SER A 614 7.94 10.80 -11.86
C SER A 614 7.59 11.88 -10.85
N TYR A 615 7.92 13.12 -11.21
CA TYR A 615 7.81 14.36 -10.44
C TYR A 615 8.98 14.64 -9.49
N VAL A 616 10.08 15.12 -10.08
CA VAL A 616 10.73 16.32 -9.54
C VAL A 616 9.65 17.39 -9.48
N SER A 617 9.13 17.68 -8.29
CA SER A 617 8.25 18.82 -8.06
C SER A 617 9.08 20.07 -8.29
N SER A 618 9.09 20.56 -9.53
CA SER A 618 9.68 21.83 -9.89
C SER A 618 8.84 22.97 -9.30
N GLY A 619 9.47 23.81 -8.48
CA GLY A 619 9.08 25.20 -8.29
C GLY A 619 7.93 25.46 -7.31
N TYR A 620 8.26 25.59 -6.03
CA TYR A 620 7.70 26.71 -5.27
C TYR A 620 8.78 27.78 -5.24
N ASP A 621 8.63 28.76 -6.11
CA ASP A 621 9.30 30.06 -5.98
C ASP A 621 8.83 30.66 -4.65
N ARG A 622 9.73 30.71 -3.67
CA ARG A 622 9.54 31.52 -2.48
C ARG A 622 10.09 32.90 -2.80
N ASP A 623 9.15 33.83 -2.94
CA ASP A 623 9.43 35.25 -3.03
C ASP A 623 10.35 35.70 -1.90
N ASP A 624 11.42 36.38 -2.32
CA ASP A 624 12.31 37.19 -1.50
C ASP A 624 11.49 38.27 -0.79
N SER A 625 11.64 38.34 0.53
CA SER A 625 11.28 39.53 1.29
C SER A 625 12.48 39.96 2.11
N ASP A 626 13.03 41.07 1.63
CA ASP A 626 14.10 41.87 2.21
C ASP A 626 13.79 42.23 3.66
N SER A 627 14.70 41.91 4.57
CA SER A 627 14.82 42.62 5.84
C SER A 627 16.29 42.84 6.16
N GLU A 628 16.62 44.11 6.29
CA GLU A 628 17.94 44.70 6.33
C GLU A 628 18.79 44.35 7.57
N GLU A 629 20.10 44.36 7.31
CA GLU A 629 21.18 44.90 8.16
C GLU A 629 21.19 44.60 9.67
N GLY A 630 22.02 43.63 10.04
CA GLY A 630 22.59 43.47 11.38
C GLY A 630 24.01 42.93 11.31
N LYS A 631 24.99 43.75 11.72
CA LYS A 631 26.45 43.55 11.61
C LYS A 631 27.01 42.24 12.19
N PRO A 632 28.18 41.77 11.68
CA PRO A 632 28.80 40.52 12.10
C PRO A 632 29.60 40.68 13.40
N GLY A 633 29.29 39.83 14.38
CA GLY A 633 30.13 39.61 15.57
C GLY A 633 31.08 38.44 15.32
N ASN A 634 32.37 38.74 15.35
CA ASN A 634 33.47 37.77 15.35
C ASN A 634 33.27 36.71 16.44
N ALA A 635 33.33 35.43 16.05
CA ALA A 635 33.68 34.34 16.95
C ALA A 635 34.47 33.32 16.14
N ASP A 636 35.80 33.39 16.29
CA ASP A 636 36.76 32.39 15.87
C ASP A 636 36.39 31.05 16.48
N GLY A 637 36.02 30.09 15.62
CA GLY A 637 35.77 28.71 15.96
C GLY A 637 36.47 27.81 14.96
N ASN A 638 37.79 27.70 15.11
CA ASN A 638 38.64 26.74 14.42
C ASN A 638 38.15 25.32 14.76
N TYR A 639 37.40 24.71 13.85
CA TYR A 639 37.20 23.26 13.82
C TYR A 639 38.06 22.71 12.69
N ASP A 640 39.35 22.54 13.01
CA ASP A 640 40.26 21.71 12.25
C ASP A 640 39.71 20.27 12.30
N SER A 641 39.02 19.89 11.24
CA SER A 641 38.66 18.49 10.98
C SER A 641 39.85 17.86 10.24
N ASP A 642 40.83 17.45 11.03
CA ASP A 642 41.85 16.49 10.61
C ASP A 642 41.15 15.15 10.30
N ASP A 643 40.68 15.00 9.06
CA ASP A 643 40.46 13.71 8.42
C ASP A 643 41.84 13.04 8.26
N SER A 644 42.29 12.42 9.35
CA SER A 644 43.39 11.47 9.34
C SER A 644 42.83 10.15 8.84
N ASP A 645 43.09 9.84 7.56
CA ASP A 645 43.00 8.50 7.01
C ASP A 645 43.97 7.59 7.79
N ASP A 646 43.51 7.08 8.93
CA ASP A 646 44.11 5.92 9.58
C ASP A 646 43.79 4.71 8.70
N GLU A 647 44.73 4.42 7.79
CA GLU A 647 44.88 3.11 7.20
C GLU A 647 45.06 2.09 8.33
N GLU A 648 43.94 1.52 8.79
CA GLU A 648 43.95 0.34 9.62
C GLU A 648 44.71 -0.76 8.89
N GLY A 649 45.87 -1.07 9.45
CA GLY A 649 46.79 -2.07 8.97
C GLY A 649 46.09 -3.39 8.67
N ASP A 650 46.55 -3.96 7.56
CA ASP A 650 46.33 -5.33 7.09
C ASP A 650 46.64 -6.34 8.21
N GLY A 651 45.66 -6.55 9.09
CA GLY A 651 45.58 -7.71 9.94
C GLY A 651 45.27 -8.91 9.07
N SER A 652 46.33 -9.53 8.55
CA SER A 652 46.34 -10.82 7.84
C SER A 652 45.75 -11.93 8.72
N ASP A 653 44.44 -11.95 8.88
CA ASP A 653 43.69 -13.18 9.13
C ASP A 653 43.63 -13.91 7.80
N GLY A 654 44.54 -14.89 7.66
CA GLY A 654 44.67 -15.76 6.50
C GLY A 654 43.45 -16.67 6.32
N ASP A 655 42.31 -16.10 5.97
CA ASP A 655 41.26 -16.81 5.25
C ASP A 655 41.72 -16.85 3.78
N ASN A 656 42.21 -18.03 3.36
CA ASN A 656 42.37 -18.42 1.97
C ASN A 656 41.00 -18.32 1.27
N ASP A 657 40.58 -17.11 0.89
CA ASP A 657 39.70 -16.88 -0.24
C ASP A 657 40.47 -17.40 -1.44
N GLY A 658 40.36 -18.70 -1.70
CA GLY A 658 41.00 -19.39 -2.81
C GLY A 658 40.51 -18.83 -4.13
N VAL A 659 41.02 -17.64 -4.49
CA VAL A 659 40.99 -17.10 -5.84
C VAL A 659 41.94 -17.99 -6.63
N VAL A 660 41.38 -19.05 -7.18
CA VAL A 660 42.07 -19.89 -8.14
C VAL A 660 42.19 -19.04 -9.40
N TYR A 661 43.38 -18.54 -9.66
CA TYR A 661 43.75 -18.03 -10.98
C TYR A 661 43.86 -19.25 -11.90
N ILE A 662 42.96 -19.35 -12.87
CA ILE A 662 42.99 -20.38 -13.92
C ILE A 662 43.78 -19.83 -15.09
#